data_AF-A0A3P9BR88-F1
#
_entry.id   AF-A0A3P9BR88-F1
#
_cell.length_a   1.000
_cell.length_b   1.000
_cell.length_c   1.000
_cell.angle_alpha   90.00
_cell.angle_beta   90.00
_cell.angle_gamma   90.00
#
_symmetry.space_group_name_H-M   'P 1'
#
loop_
_entity.id
_entity.type
_entity.pdbx_description
1 polymer ?
#
loop_
_entity_poly.entity_id
_entity_poly.type
_entity_poly.pdbx_seq_one_letter_code
_entity_poly.pdbx_strand_id
1 'polypeptide(L)'
;MIIYCILGPFTGEYRAAMAKELLKGFKELGVPHTDVPNLVSTLGDPVNIRTWQIAGLPKDNLSVENGVISQYSLHWALFIDPQGQANTWIKNMEKDSGLEVVKLSDRDFLRRLENAIRFGKPCLLENVGEELDPALEPVLLQQTFKQQGHTLLKLGDSLIDYHESFKMYLTTKLPNPHYSPEFSAKVTLINFTLSPSGLQDQLLGMVVAKEQQDLEVAKNQLITSNAKMKQELKEIEDEILFRLSSTEGNPVDNEELIRVLEASKIKAGEIKAKVKAAEKTEQNIDAARLEYVPVAVRAQILFFCVSDLSNVDPMYQYSLEWFLGIFLSGIANSRSADTVEERIWNINEYFTFSLYGNICRSLFEKHKLMFAFLLCARIMMNDKKIDMVEWRYLLSGAMPVQQLANPAVSWLSERAWQDILGLSTLKNFSNLAQSFPEHLEGFKKIFDSSQPHREPLPGAWDVILDSFQKLLVLRCLRADCLIQGLQDFVAAELGQRFIEPQTSDLSVVFAESSSSTPLIFVLSLHRPAADLYICPGFFPDSNDLSVYMLDSQGQELFHPLYSKGKSVSFPYSARNFRLWLTVFQPISSGVSDFKSLLLSLCLFHGIALERRKFGPLGFNIPYEFTDGDLNICISQLKMFLDEYQDIPYKVLKYTAGEINYGGRVTDDWDRRCLLSVVEDFYCPAVLSSDHVYCASGVYRQIDTKLDIKGYLAYIRGLPINDTPEIFGLHDNANISFAQNEAFGLLEAVVRLQPRATSAEGKTLEEEIVAGIVEKIPPPFDIEEVMGKYPVLYEESMNTVLIQEVIR
;
A
#
# COMPACT_ATOMS: atom_id res chain seq x y z
N MET A 1 19.76 25.36 17.50
CA MET A 1 19.56 24.17 18.37
C MET A 1 18.12 24.06 18.85
N ILE A 2 17.60 24.99 19.68
CA ILE A 2 16.22 24.94 20.23
C ILE A 2 15.15 24.74 19.15
N ILE A 3 15.25 25.48 18.04
CA ILE A 3 14.31 25.38 16.91
C ILE A 3 14.36 24.00 16.25
N TYR A 4 15.54 23.40 16.09
CA TYR A 4 15.68 22.11 15.44
C TYR A 4 15.17 20.94 16.30
N CYS A 5 15.23 21.05 17.63
CA CYS A 5 14.59 20.09 18.52
C CYS A 5 13.06 20.11 18.38
N ILE A 6 12.45 21.27 18.11
CA ILE A 6 11.00 21.40 17.84
C ILE A 6 10.64 20.87 16.44
N LEU A 7 11.59 20.92 15.50
CA LEU A 7 11.39 20.47 14.12
C LEU A 7 11.54 18.95 13.93
N GLY A 8 11.96 18.21 14.96
CA GLY A 8 12.13 16.75 14.95
C GLY A 8 10.97 15.93 14.37
N PRO A 9 9.69 16.24 14.64
CA PRO A 9 8.56 15.48 14.10
C PRO A 9 8.29 15.70 12.60
N PHE A 10 8.84 16.75 12.00
CA PHE A 10 8.48 17.17 10.64
C PHE A 10 9.40 16.56 9.58
N THR A 11 8.89 16.50 8.34
CA THR A 11 9.63 16.03 7.16
C THR A 11 10.75 16.99 6.77
N GLY A 12 11.77 16.49 6.05
CA GLY A 12 12.90 17.32 5.62
C GLY A 12 12.50 18.54 4.79
N GLU A 13 11.48 18.42 3.93
CA GLU A 13 10.96 19.53 3.14
C GLU A 13 10.35 20.63 4.02
N TYR A 14 9.54 20.25 5.00
CA TYR A 14 8.94 21.21 5.94
C TYR A 14 10.02 21.88 6.81
N ARG A 15 11.02 21.13 7.28
CA ARG A 15 12.16 21.70 8.03
C ARG A 15 12.90 22.74 7.20
N ALA A 16 13.15 22.47 5.92
CA ALA A 16 13.81 23.39 5.01
C ALA A 16 12.96 24.65 4.76
N ALA A 17 11.65 24.50 4.55
CA ALA A 17 10.73 25.63 4.39
C ALA A 17 10.70 26.53 5.63
N MET A 18 10.55 25.94 6.82
CA MET A 18 10.58 26.68 8.09
C MET A 18 11.93 27.37 8.32
N ALA A 19 13.05 26.71 8.02
CA ALA A 19 14.38 27.31 8.14
C ALA A 19 14.53 28.54 7.23
N LYS A 20 13.99 28.48 6.00
CA LYS A 20 13.98 29.60 5.05
C LYS A 20 13.13 30.78 5.55
N GLU A 21 11.97 30.49 6.13
CA GLU A 21 11.11 31.53 6.72
C GLU A 21 11.76 32.21 7.92
N LEU A 22 12.37 31.44 8.82
CA LEU A 22 13.14 31.96 9.95
C LEU A 22 14.31 32.85 9.52
N LEU A 23 15.04 32.44 8.49
CA LEU A 23 16.13 33.23 7.92
C LEU A 23 15.64 34.58 7.39
N LYS A 24 14.45 34.61 6.77
CA LYS A 24 13.82 35.84 6.34
C LYS A 24 13.54 36.75 7.55
N GLY A 25 12.99 36.19 8.63
CA GLY A 25 12.75 36.92 9.87
C GLY A 25 14.03 37.48 10.52
N PHE A 26 15.13 36.74 10.54
CA PHE A 26 16.41 37.24 11.06
C PHE A 26 16.98 38.39 10.23
N LYS A 27 16.79 38.36 8.90
CA LYS A 27 17.17 39.47 8.02
C LYS A 27 16.34 40.72 8.30
N GLU A 28 15.03 40.57 8.46
CA GLU A 28 14.11 41.68 8.74
C GLU A 28 14.39 42.32 10.11
N LEU A 29 14.75 41.52 11.11
CA LEU A 29 15.05 41.98 12.48
C LEU A 29 16.51 42.43 12.69
N GLY A 30 17.37 42.32 11.67
CA GLY A 30 18.79 42.70 11.77
C GLY A 30 19.60 41.84 12.74
N VAL A 31 19.18 40.59 13.00
CA VAL A 31 19.90 39.67 13.88
C VAL A 31 21.12 39.13 13.14
N PRO A 32 22.34 39.17 13.71
CA PRO A 32 23.51 38.57 13.09
C PRO A 32 23.31 37.07 12.86
N HIS A 33 23.43 36.62 11.61
CA HIS A 33 23.25 35.23 11.23
C HIS A 33 24.14 34.85 10.04
N THR A 34 24.37 33.55 9.88
CA THR A 34 25.01 32.97 8.69
C THR A 34 24.00 32.89 7.55
N ASP A 35 24.39 33.21 6.31
CA ASP A 35 23.49 33.21 5.15
C ASP A 35 22.85 31.85 4.84
N VAL A 36 23.59 30.76 5.08
CA VAL A 36 23.15 29.37 4.87
C VAL A 36 23.42 28.55 6.14
N PRO A 37 22.53 28.60 7.15
CA PRO A 37 22.67 27.79 8.34
C PRO A 37 22.34 26.33 8.01
N ASN A 38 23.21 25.41 8.43
CA ASN A 38 22.96 23.98 8.35
C ASN A 38 23.21 23.35 9.74
N LEU A 39 22.24 22.57 10.22
CA LEU A 39 22.30 21.94 11.55
C LEU A 39 23.52 21.01 11.66
N VAL A 40 23.75 20.19 10.64
CA VAL A 40 24.82 19.20 10.57
C VAL A 40 26.18 19.88 10.58
N SER A 41 26.38 20.97 9.82
CA SER A 41 27.67 21.67 9.82
C SER A 41 27.95 22.44 11.11
N THR A 42 26.91 22.82 11.86
CA THR A 42 27.04 23.67 13.04
C THR A 42 27.19 22.85 14.33
N LEU A 43 26.42 21.77 14.48
CA LEU A 43 26.41 20.92 15.68
C LEU A 43 26.93 19.51 15.43
N GLY A 44 26.96 19.05 14.18
CA GLY A 44 27.40 17.71 13.85
C GLY A 44 28.93 17.61 13.91
N ASP A 45 29.43 16.69 14.74
CA ASP A 45 30.82 16.26 14.65
C ASP A 45 30.96 15.24 13.49
N PRO A 46 31.77 15.53 12.45
CA PRO A 46 31.98 14.62 11.34
C PRO A 46 32.47 13.23 11.74
N VAL A 47 33.19 13.09 12.87
CA VAL A 47 33.65 11.80 13.39
C VAL A 47 32.48 10.99 13.95
N ASN A 48 31.62 11.62 14.77
CA ASN A 48 30.45 10.95 15.35
C ASN A 48 29.45 10.53 14.28
N ILE A 49 29.17 11.42 13.32
CA ILE A 49 28.28 11.11 12.18
C ILE A 49 28.78 9.88 11.42
N ARG A 50 30.09 9.75 11.22
CA ARG A 50 30.68 8.58 10.57
C ARG A 50 30.51 7.32 11.40
N THR A 51 30.71 7.38 12.71
CA THR A 51 30.44 6.24 13.62
C THR A 51 28.99 5.81 13.52
N TRP A 52 28.05 6.76 13.47
CA TRP A 52 26.63 6.46 13.29
C TRP A 52 26.34 5.78 11.94
N GLN A 53 26.94 6.27 10.86
CA GLN A 53 26.79 5.67 9.52
C GLN A 53 27.36 4.25 9.46
N ILE A 54 28.49 3.99 10.12
CA ILE A 54 29.06 2.63 10.25
C ILE A 54 28.11 1.72 11.04
N ALA A 55 27.44 2.25 12.06
CA ALA A 55 26.42 1.54 12.82
C ALA A 55 25.09 1.36 12.05
N GLY A 56 24.96 1.89 10.84
CA GLY A 56 23.80 1.70 9.97
C GLY A 56 22.86 2.91 9.85
N LEU A 57 23.26 4.10 10.30
CA LEU A 57 22.52 5.34 10.02
C LEU A 57 22.56 5.65 8.51
N PRO A 58 21.41 5.92 7.87
CA PRO A 58 21.38 6.38 6.48
C PRO A 58 22.19 7.68 6.29
N LYS A 59 22.71 7.86 5.07
CA LYS A 59 23.61 8.99 4.73
C LYS A 59 22.88 10.25 4.29
N ASP A 60 21.55 10.19 4.13
CA ASP A 60 20.76 11.34 3.73
C ASP A 60 20.69 12.39 4.83
N ASN A 61 20.44 13.63 4.41
CA ASN A 61 20.47 14.78 5.32
C ASN A 61 19.45 14.65 6.47
N LEU A 62 18.26 14.09 6.21
CA LEU A 62 17.22 13.94 7.24
C LEU A 62 17.65 12.98 8.36
N SER A 63 18.18 11.81 8.01
CA SER A 63 18.68 10.84 9.00
C SER A 63 19.87 11.37 9.80
N VAL A 64 20.79 12.10 9.16
CA VAL A 64 21.91 12.73 9.87
C VAL A 64 21.43 13.83 10.81
N GLU A 65 20.49 14.69 10.38
CA GLU A 65 19.85 15.68 11.25
C GLU A 65 19.16 15.00 12.44
N ASN A 66 18.44 13.91 12.22
CA ASN A 66 17.78 13.14 13.27
C ASN A 66 18.79 12.58 14.28
N GLY A 67 19.94 12.08 13.81
CA GLY A 67 21.04 11.65 14.69
C GLY A 67 21.59 12.80 15.54
N VAL A 68 21.80 13.97 14.94
CA VAL A 68 22.25 15.17 15.67
C VAL A 68 21.19 15.62 16.68
N ILE A 69 19.90 15.65 16.30
CA ILE A 69 18.81 16.01 17.22
C ILE A 69 18.75 15.02 18.38
N SER A 70 18.89 13.72 18.13
CA SER A 70 18.87 12.71 19.19
C SER A 70 20.05 12.86 20.16
N GLN A 71 21.23 13.26 19.68
CA GLN A 71 22.43 13.39 20.50
C GLN A 71 22.38 14.61 21.43
N TYR A 72 21.76 15.70 20.97
CA TYR A 72 21.76 17.00 21.68
C TYR A 72 20.43 17.37 22.34
N SER A 73 19.40 16.54 22.18
CA SER A 73 18.10 16.76 22.85
C SER A 73 18.17 16.49 24.35
N LEU A 74 17.46 17.30 25.12
CA LEU A 74 17.37 17.17 26.59
C LEU A 74 16.46 16.02 27.01
N HIS A 75 15.32 15.85 26.32
CA HIS A 75 14.41 14.73 26.53
C HIS A 75 14.81 13.56 25.65
N TRP A 76 14.56 12.34 26.14
CA TRP A 76 14.80 11.12 25.40
C TRP A 76 14.07 11.11 24.05
N ALA A 77 14.75 10.63 23.02
CA ALA A 77 14.23 10.59 21.67
C ALA A 77 13.24 9.42 21.49
N LEU A 78 12.06 9.73 20.99
CA LEU A 78 11.10 8.75 20.45
C LEU A 78 11.14 8.80 18.93
N PHE A 79 11.65 7.73 18.33
CA PHE A 79 11.74 7.57 16.88
C PHE A 79 10.45 6.96 16.32
N ILE A 80 9.81 7.70 15.42
CA ILE A 80 8.74 7.19 14.57
C ILE A 80 9.43 6.42 13.43
N ASP A 81 9.52 5.10 13.56
CA ASP A 81 10.36 4.22 12.75
C ASP A 81 9.58 2.97 12.28
N PRO A 82 8.67 3.12 11.30
CA PRO A 82 7.83 2.01 10.82
C PRO A 82 8.64 0.88 10.19
N GLN A 83 9.78 1.22 9.58
CA GLN A 83 10.66 0.29 8.87
C GLN A 83 11.76 -0.32 9.77
N GLY A 84 11.90 0.12 11.03
CA GLY A 84 12.86 -0.44 11.99
C GLY A 84 14.33 -0.04 11.75
N GLN A 85 14.59 1.04 11.01
CA GLN A 85 15.95 1.50 10.72
C GLN A 85 16.62 2.14 11.93
N ALA A 86 15.93 3.05 12.63
CA ALA A 86 16.46 3.64 13.86
C ALA A 86 16.68 2.55 14.91
N ASN A 87 15.75 1.59 15.01
CA ASN A 87 15.87 0.45 15.91
C ASN A 87 17.14 -0.36 15.65
N THR A 88 17.41 -0.69 14.38
CA THR A 88 18.60 -1.44 13.96
C THR A 88 19.88 -0.63 14.21
N TRP A 89 19.86 0.66 13.86
CA TRP A 89 20.98 1.57 14.08
C TRP A 89 21.36 1.68 15.57
N ILE A 90 20.38 1.89 16.47
CA ILE A 90 20.61 1.98 17.91
C ILE A 90 21.17 0.66 18.47
N LYS A 91 20.63 -0.48 18.03
CA LYS A 91 21.13 -1.81 18.43
C LYS A 91 22.58 -2.03 18.04
N ASN A 92 22.98 -1.59 16.86
CA ASN A 92 24.36 -1.70 16.41
C ASN A 92 25.29 -0.70 17.13
N MET A 93 24.82 0.52 17.36
CA MET A 93 25.59 1.58 18.00
C MET A 93 25.90 1.28 19.47
N GLU A 94 24.94 0.74 20.23
CA GLU A 94 25.07 0.46 21.66
C GLU A 94 25.39 -1.02 21.96
N LYS A 95 25.79 -1.79 20.93
CA LYS A 95 26.05 -3.23 21.03
C LYS A 95 27.13 -3.55 22.08
N ASP A 96 28.22 -2.79 22.05
CA ASP A 96 29.34 -2.99 22.97
C ASP A 96 29.07 -2.39 24.36
N SER A 97 28.09 -1.47 24.48
CA SER A 97 27.64 -0.86 25.74
C SER A 97 26.72 -1.76 26.58
N GLY A 98 26.31 -2.92 26.06
CA GLY A 98 25.40 -3.84 26.76
C GLY A 98 23.94 -3.39 26.76
N LEU A 99 23.43 -2.92 25.61
CA LEU A 99 22.05 -2.47 25.40
C LEU A 99 21.00 -3.51 25.88
N GLU A 100 20.08 -3.06 26.74
CA GLU A 100 18.90 -3.83 27.14
C GLU A 100 17.72 -3.47 26.23
N VAL A 101 17.14 -4.47 25.55
CA VAL A 101 15.97 -4.29 24.66
C VAL A 101 14.71 -4.81 25.36
N VAL A 102 13.70 -3.95 25.47
CA VAL A 102 12.47 -4.23 26.23
C VAL A 102 11.22 -3.78 25.47
N LYS A 103 10.09 -4.42 25.74
CA LYS A 103 8.76 -4.02 25.27
C LYS A 103 7.82 -3.80 26.46
N LEU A 104 6.83 -2.91 26.30
CA LEU A 104 5.80 -2.69 27.32
C LEU A 104 4.97 -3.96 27.62
N SER A 105 4.86 -4.87 26.65
CA SER A 105 4.16 -6.15 26.79
C SER A 105 4.91 -7.18 27.66
N ASP A 106 6.19 -6.95 27.96
CA ASP A 106 7.00 -7.94 28.65
C ASP A 106 6.69 -7.95 30.15
N ARG A 107 6.41 -9.12 30.72
CA ARG A 107 6.05 -9.26 32.16
C ARG A 107 7.13 -8.73 33.12
N ASP A 108 8.39 -8.79 32.70
CA ASP A 108 9.56 -8.34 33.48
C ASP A 108 10.10 -6.97 33.05
N PHE A 109 9.31 -6.18 32.32
CA PHE A 109 9.72 -4.88 31.78
C PHE A 109 10.32 -3.95 32.84
N LEU A 110 9.56 -3.61 33.89
CA LEU A 110 9.99 -2.68 34.93
C LEU A 110 11.29 -3.15 35.59
N ARG A 111 11.38 -4.43 35.98
CA ARG A 111 12.56 -5.01 36.60
C ARG A 111 13.82 -4.90 35.73
N ARG A 112 13.70 -5.13 34.41
CA ARG A 112 14.84 -4.97 33.49
C ARG A 112 15.23 -3.50 33.35
N LEU A 113 14.27 -2.58 33.30
CA LEU A 113 14.53 -1.15 33.30
C LEU A 113 15.22 -0.69 34.60
N GLU A 114 14.78 -1.18 35.77
CA GLU A 114 15.44 -0.90 37.05
C GLU A 114 16.91 -1.28 37.03
N ASN A 115 17.23 -2.49 36.55
CA ASN A 115 18.61 -2.96 36.44
C ASN A 115 19.42 -2.13 35.45
N ALA A 116 18.85 -1.75 34.31
CA ALA A 116 19.52 -0.91 33.33
C ALA A 116 19.89 0.46 33.94
N ILE A 117 18.98 1.07 34.71
CA ILE A 117 19.21 2.34 35.40
C ILE A 117 20.31 2.19 36.46
N ARG A 118 20.28 1.14 37.29
CA ARG A 118 21.27 0.90 38.36
C ARG A 118 22.69 0.74 37.84
N PHE A 119 22.83 0.02 36.73
CA PHE A 119 24.15 -0.31 36.16
C PHE A 119 24.55 0.63 35.02
N GLY A 120 23.75 1.65 34.70
CA GLY A 120 24.05 2.60 33.64
C GLY A 120 24.06 2.00 32.24
N LYS A 121 23.34 0.90 32.02
CA LYS A 121 23.21 0.27 30.70
C LYS A 121 22.22 1.03 29.83
N PRO A 122 22.50 1.26 28.55
CA PRO A 122 21.51 1.80 27.62
C PRO A 122 20.27 0.91 27.53
N CYS A 123 19.09 1.51 27.39
CA CYS A 123 17.82 0.79 27.28
C CYS A 123 17.03 1.25 26.03
N LEU A 124 16.58 0.30 25.22
CA LEU A 124 15.73 0.52 24.05
C LEU A 124 14.33 -0.04 24.30
N LEU A 125 13.34 0.85 24.33
CA LEU A 125 11.92 0.50 24.42
C LEU A 125 11.31 0.39 23.01
N GLU A 126 10.88 -0.81 22.63
CA GLU A 126 10.31 -1.08 21.30
C GLU A 126 8.78 -1.03 21.29
N ASN A 127 8.24 -0.64 20.13
CA ASN A 127 6.80 -0.65 19.81
C ASN A 127 5.97 0.20 20.78
N VAL A 128 6.45 1.40 21.10
CA VAL A 128 5.70 2.36 21.91
C VAL A 128 4.42 2.75 21.18
N GLY A 129 3.27 2.57 21.83
CA GLY A 129 1.97 2.99 21.32
C GLY A 129 1.74 4.50 21.46
N GLU A 130 0.49 4.94 21.31
CA GLU A 130 0.09 6.34 21.54
C GLU A 130 -0.01 6.69 23.04
N GLU A 131 -0.09 5.66 23.90
CA GLU A 131 -0.11 5.78 25.35
C GLU A 131 1.16 5.16 25.96
N LEU A 132 1.66 5.76 27.04
CA LEU A 132 2.80 5.28 27.83
C LEU A 132 2.34 4.93 29.24
N ASP A 133 2.99 3.94 29.84
CA ASP A 133 2.81 3.61 31.25
C ASP A 133 3.25 4.80 32.14
N PRO A 134 2.36 5.35 33.00
CA PRO A 134 2.69 6.44 33.92
C PRO A 134 3.90 6.14 34.81
N ALA A 135 4.21 4.87 35.07
CA ALA A 135 5.39 4.48 35.84
C ALA A 135 6.71 4.95 35.21
N LEU A 136 6.73 5.25 33.90
CA LEU A 136 7.91 5.72 33.18
C LEU A 136 8.14 7.22 33.29
N GLU A 137 7.16 7.99 33.73
CA GLU A 137 7.24 9.45 33.79
C GLU A 137 8.47 9.97 34.55
N PRO A 138 8.87 9.41 35.71
CA PRO A 138 10.08 9.86 36.41
C PRO A 138 11.36 9.64 35.61
N VAL A 139 11.42 8.57 34.79
CA VAL A 139 12.57 8.27 33.92
C VAL A 139 12.59 9.18 32.70
N LEU A 140 11.42 9.39 32.09
CA LEU A 140 11.29 10.22 30.89
C LEU A 140 11.67 11.68 31.16
N LEU A 141 11.18 12.21 32.28
CA LEU A 141 11.47 13.56 32.75
C LEU A 141 12.79 13.68 33.53
N GLN A 142 13.53 12.58 33.68
CA GLN A 142 14.79 12.52 34.43
C GLN A 142 14.68 13.12 35.85
N GLN A 143 13.59 12.82 36.56
CA GLN A 143 13.28 13.31 37.90
C GLN A 143 14.17 12.64 38.95
N THR A 144 15.44 13.04 39.00
CA THR A 144 16.42 12.55 39.96
C THR A 144 16.52 13.49 41.17
N PHE A 145 16.82 12.92 42.34
CA PHE A 145 17.06 13.69 43.55
C PHE A 145 18.22 13.10 44.35
N LYS A 146 18.96 13.94 45.09
CA LYS A 146 20.09 13.48 45.89
C LYS A 146 19.64 13.15 47.31
N GLN A 147 19.93 11.93 47.77
CA GLN A 147 19.70 11.49 49.14
C GLN A 147 20.94 10.77 49.66
N GLN A 148 21.44 11.18 50.83
CA GLN A 148 22.63 10.58 51.47
C GLN A 148 23.89 10.49 50.56
N GLY A 149 24.04 11.42 49.61
CA GLY A 149 25.18 11.46 48.68
C GLY A 149 25.00 10.63 47.40
N HIS A 150 23.93 9.84 47.29
CA HIS A 150 23.55 9.11 46.08
C HIS A 150 22.49 9.88 45.28
N THR A 151 22.58 9.84 43.95
CA THR A 151 21.52 10.32 43.07
C THR A 151 20.51 9.18 42.90
N LEU A 152 19.28 9.39 43.35
CA LEU A 152 18.20 8.42 43.31
C LEU A 152 17.12 8.84 42.31
N LEU A 153 16.42 7.85 41.77
CA LEU A 153 15.23 7.99 40.94
C LEU A 153 14.13 7.06 41.47
N LYS A 154 12.89 7.55 41.51
CA LYS A 154 11.72 6.75 41.91
C LYS A 154 11.06 6.15 40.68
N LEU A 155 10.96 4.84 40.57
CA LEU A 155 10.25 4.14 39.50
C LEU A 155 9.12 3.30 40.11
N GLY A 156 7.87 3.68 39.86
CA GLY A 156 6.73 3.10 40.58
C GLY A 156 6.88 3.29 42.09
N ASP A 157 6.94 2.18 42.83
CA ASP A 157 7.15 2.18 44.29
C ASP A 157 8.64 2.00 44.69
N SER A 158 9.53 1.69 43.74
CA SER A 158 10.95 1.42 43.98
C SER A 158 11.79 2.68 43.97
N LEU A 159 12.72 2.80 44.92
CA LEU A 159 13.81 3.78 44.88
C LEU A 159 15.07 3.13 44.31
N ILE A 160 15.68 3.77 43.31
CA ILE A 160 16.75 3.19 42.50
C ILE A 160 17.92 4.15 42.43
N ASP A 161 19.14 3.63 42.61
CA ASP A 161 20.37 4.38 42.33
C ASP A 161 20.45 4.72 40.85
N TYR A 162 20.48 6.01 40.53
CA TYR A 162 20.57 6.51 39.17
C TYR A 162 22.03 6.64 38.74
N HIS A 163 22.40 5.93 37.68
CA HIS A 163 23.74 6.01 37.09
C HIS A 163 23.77 7.05 35.95
N GLU A 164 24.73 7.97 35.99
CA GLU A 164 24.81 9.11 35.03
C GLU A 164 25.05 8.69 33.57
N SER A 165 25.58 7.48 33.32
CA SER A 165 25.76 6.95 31.97
C SER A 165 24.50 6.34 31.35
N PHE A 166 23.41 6.23 32.10
CA PHE A 166 22.17 5.63 31.60
C PHE A 166 21.60 6.42 30.43
N LYS A 167 21.16 5.71 29.39
CA LYS A 167 20.49 6.29 28.23
C LYS A 167 19.22 5.52 27.90
N MET A 168 18.18 6.24 27.50
CA MET A 168 16.92 5.65 27.06
C MET A 168 16.60 6.05 25.62
N TYR A 169 16.23 5.06 24.82
CA TYR A 169 15.76 5.23 23.44
C TYR A 169 14.37 4.64 23.31
N LEU A 170 13.49 5.29 22.57
CA LEU A 170 12.14 4.79 22.31
C LEU A 170 11.91 4.67 20.81
N THR A 171 11.24 3.61 20.38
CA THR A 171 10.87 3.40 18.96
C THR A 171 9.41 3.00 18.84
N THR A 172 8.73 3.50 17.81
CA THR A 172 7.38 3.08 17.43
C THR A 172 7.36 2.61 15.98
N LYS A 173 6.54 1.59 15.69
CA LYS A 173 6.29 1.12 14.32
C LYS A 173 5.08 1.82 13.67
N LEU A 174 4.35 2.64 14.43
CA LEU A 174 3.21 3.36 13.90
C LEU A 174 3.71 4.41 12.89
N PRO A 175 3.20 4.44 11.64
CA PRO A 175 3.65 5.38 10.62
C PRO A 175 3.22 6.83 10.88
N ASN A 176 2.04 7.02 11.49
CA ASN A 176 1.52 8.34 11.83
C ASN A 176 0.77 8.31 13.17
N PRO A 177 1.48 8.16 14.30
CA PRO A 177 0.88 8.13 15.63
C PRO A 177 0.35 9.51 16.06
N HIS A 178 -0.79 9.53 16.74
CA HIS A 178 -1.38 10.74 17.30
C HIS A 178 -1.02 10.86 18.78
N TYR A 179 0.04 11.61 19.07
CA TYR A 179 0.47 11.88 20.44
C TYR A 179 -0.24 13.09 21.04
N SER A 180 -0.66 12.98 22.30
CA SER A 180 -1.21 14.12 23.03
C SER A 180 -0.13 15.19 23.28
N PRO A 181 -0.52 16.46 23.52
CA PRO A 181 0.44 17.50 23.91
C PRO A 181 1.22 17.16 25.17
N GLU A 182 0.57 16.49 26.13
CA GLU A 182 1.22 16.02 27.36
C GLU A 182 2.31 14.99 27.07
N PHE A 183 2.02 14.03 26.18
CA PHE A 183 3.00 13.04 25.74
C PHE A 183 4.20 13.72 25.06
N SER A 184 3.90 14.62 24.11
CA SER A 184 4.92 15.31 23.30
C SER A 184 5.79 16.26 24.12
N ALA A 185 5.34 16.69 25.30
CA ALA A 185 6.13 17.50 26.22
C ALA A 185 7.17 16.68 27.00
N LYS A 186 6.98 15.35 27.15
CA LYS A 186 7.84 14.47 27.95
C LYS A 186 8.99 13.86 27.13
N VAL A 187 8.84 13.76 25.82
CA VAL A 187 9.81 13.12 24.90
C VAL A 187 10.13 14.01 23.71
N THR A 188 11.32 13.84 23.13
CA THR A 188 11.64 14.48 21.84
C THR A 188 11.15 13.57 20.72
N LEU A 189 10.10 13.99 20.02
CA LEU A 189 9.59 13.27 18.86
C LEU A 189 10.53 13.47 17.65
N ILE A 190 10.97 12.37 17.05
CA ILE A 190 11.81 12.37 15.86
C ILE A 190 11.13 11.53 14.78
N ASN A 191 10.79 12.17 13.67
CA ASN A 191 10.30 11.48 12.49
C ASN A 191 11.46 10.78 11.78
N PHE A 192 11.49 9.45 11.88
CA PHE A 192 12.48 8.58 11.24
C PHE A 192 11.86 7.72 10.14
N THR A 193 10.73 8.16 9.57
CA THR A 193 10.15 7.51 8.40
C THR A 193 11.14 7.53 7.24
N LEU A 194 11.21 6.41 6.52
CA LEU A 194 12.18 6.24 5.44
C LEU A 194 11.95 7.26 4.33
N SER A 195 12.97 8.09 4.06
CA SER A 195 12.94 9.08 2.99
C SER A 195 13.25 8.46 1.62
N PRO A 196 12.66 8.98 0.53
CA PRO A 196 13.05 8.67 -0.85
C PRO A 196 14.57 8.67 -1.09
N SER A 197 15.24 9.75 -0.69
CA SER A 197 16.68 9.91 -0.84
C SER A 197 17.47 8.91 0.01
N GLY A 198 17.05 8.65 1.25
CA GLY A 198 17.73 7.71 2.15
C GLY A 198 17.69 6.28 1.61
N LEU A 199 16.52 5.85 1.11
CA LEU A 199 16.39 4.54 0.48
C LEU A 199 17.17 4.45 -0.83
N GLN A 200 17.15 5.50 -1.66
CA GLN A 200 17.92 5.54 -2.90
C GLN A 200 19.41 5.35 -2.64
N ASP A 201 19.98 6.05 -1.64
CA ASP A 201 21.39 5.90 -1.28
C ASP A 201 21.72 4.50 -0.75
N GLN A 202 20.81 3.91 0.03
CA GLN A 202 20.95 2.54 0.53
C GLN A 202 20.96 1.53 -0.62
N LEU A 203 19.98 1.61 -1.53
CA LEU A 203 19.87 0.74 -2.70
C LEU A 203 21.06 0.89 -3.64
N LEU A 204 21.53 2.12 -3.85
CA LEU A 204 22.72 2.40 -4.64
C LEU A 204 23.96 1.72 -4.05
N GLY A 205 24.15 1.82 -2.73
CA GLY A 205 25.22 1.11 -2.03
C GLY A 205 25.16 -0.40 -2.26
N MET A 206 23.96 -0.98 -2.23
CA MET A 206 23.77 -2.42 -2.43
C MET A 206 24.04 -2.88 -3.88
N VAL A 207 23.61 -2.12 -4.88
CA VAL A 207 23.89 -2.43 -6.30
C VAL A 207 25.39 -2.37 -6.56
N VAL A 208 26.05 -1.29 -6.13
CA VAL A 208 27.48 -1.11 -6.32
C VAL A 208 28.27 -2.21 -5.59
N ALA A 209 27.88 -2.55 -4.37
CA ALA A 209 28.52 -3.64 -3.62
C ALA A 209 28.43 -5.01 -4.33
N LYS A 210 27.39 -5.23 -5.14
CA LYS A 210 27.20 -6.47 -5.90
C LYS A 210 27.85 -6.46 -7.28
N GLU A 211 27.74 -5.36 -8.03
CA GLU A 211 28.26 -5.27 -9.40
C GLU A 211 29.75 -4.91 -9.43
N GLN A 212 30.22 -4.08 -8.50
CA GLN A 212 31.60 -3.57 -8.45
C GLN A 212 32.16 -3.66 -7.04
N GLN A 213 32.33 -4.89 -6.56
CA GLN A 213 32.83 -5.21 -5.23
C GLN A 213 34.17 -4.52 -4.91
N ASP A 214 35.07 -4.41 -5.89
CA ASP A 214 36.38 -3.78 -5.72
C ASP A 214 36.26 -2.27 -5.42
N LEU A 215 35.34 -1.56 -6.08
CA LEU A 215 35.11 -0.15 -5.81
C LEU A 215 34.53 0.08 -4.42
N GLU A 216 33.64 -0.81 -3.96
CA GLU A 216 33.04 -0.70 -2.63
C GLU A 216 34.06 -0.98 -1.52
N VAL A 217 34.93 -1.97 -1.71
CA VAL A 217 36.05 -2.24 -0.78
C VAL A 217 37.01 -1.04 -0.76
N ALA A 218 37.39 -0.53 -1.93
CA ALA A 218 38.26 0.65 -2.03
C ALA A 218 37.62 1.88 -1.37
N LYS A 219 36.32 2.08 -1.55
CA LYS A 219 35.55 3.16 -0.91
C LYS A 219 35.58 3.03 0.61
N ASN A 220 35.25 1.86 1.16
CA ASN A 220 35.22 1.65 2.60
C ASN A 220 36.61 1.79 3.25
N GLN A 221 37.66 1.34 2.56
CA GLN A 221 39.05 1.56 2.98
C GLN A 221 39.43 3.05 2.99
N LEU A 222 39.08 3.79 1.92
CA LEU A 222 39.31 5.23 1.84
C LEU A 222 38.54 5.98 2.92
N ILE A 223 37.29 5.63 3.19
CA ILE A 223 36.48 6.23 4.26
C ILE A 223 37.14 6.04 5.62
N THR A 224 37.54 4.81 5.94
CA THR A 224 38.19 4.48 7.23
C THR A 224 39.52 5.20 7.38
N SER A 225 40.34 5.20 6.32
CA SER A 225 41.63 5.90 6.29
C SER A 225 41.46 7.41 6.45
N ASN A 226 40.49 8.02 5.74
CA ASN A 226 40.22 9.45 5.81
C ASN A 226 39.67 9.86 7.19
N ALA A 227 38.88 9.01 7.85
CA ALA A 227 38.43 9.24 9.23
C ALA A 227 39.61 9.27 10.21
N LYS A 228 40.48 8.25 10.15
CA LYS A 228 41.67 8.20 10.99
C LYS A 228 42.59 9.40 10.76
N MET A 229 42.81 9.79 9.51
CA MET A 229 43.62 10.98 9.17
C MET A 229 43.01 12.28 9.71
N LYS A 230 41.69 12.47 9.65
CA LYS A 230 41.02 13.65 10.21
C LYS A 230 41.08 13.67 11.74
N GLN A 231 40.96 12.52 12.38
CA GLN A 231 41.13 12.39 13.83
C GLN A 231 42.56 12.72 14.25
N GLU A 232 43.58 12.14 13.59
CA GLU A 232 44.99 12.43 13.85
C GLU A 232 45.31 13.92 13.67
N LEU A 233 44.69 14.57 12.68
CA LEU A 233 44.86 16.02 12.46
C LEU A 233 44.30 16.84 13.63
N LYS A 234 43.11 16.48 14.14
CA LYS A 234 42.50 17.13 15.30
C LYS A 234 43.31 16.90 16.58
N GLU A 235 43.80 15.68 16.81
CA GLU A 235 44.67 15.36 17.94
C GLU A 235 45.97 16.18 17.91
N ILE A 236 46.56 16.38 16.74
CA ILE A 236 47.75 17.23 16.58
C ILE A 236 47.41 18.71 16.87
N GLU A 237 46.25 19.21 16.40
CA GLU A 237 45.80 20.58 16.69
C GLU A 237 45.52 20.80 18.18
N ASP A 238 44.85 19.84 18.83
CA ASP A 238 44.57 19.87 20.27
C ASP A 238 45.87 19.76 21.08
N GLU A 239 46.85 18.96 20.65
CA GLU A 239 48.16 18.89 21.29
C GLU A 239 48.95 20.20 21.15
N ILE A 240 48.88 20.86 19.98
CA ILE A 240 49.44 22.19 19.77
C ILE A 240 48.80 23.21 20.73
N LEU A 241 47.47 23.22 20.82
CA LEU A 241 46.72 24.12 21.70
C LEU A 241 47.04 23.85 23.18
N PHE A 242 47.08 22.58 23.57
CA PHE A 242 47.40 22.17 24.93
C PHE A 242 48.80 22.66 25.31
N ARG A 243 49.82 22.41 24.49
CA ARG A 243 51.20 22.82 24.77
C ARG A 243 51.38 24.34 24.78
N LEU A 244 50.68 25.07 23.91
CA LEU A 244 50.65 26.54 23.95
C LEU A 244 49.99 27.06 25.25
N SER A 245 48.94 26.39 25.73
CA SER A 245 48.23 26.81 26.95
C SER A 245 48.93 26.43 28.26
N SER A 246 49.70 25.33 28.25
CA SER A 246 50.41 24.80 29.44
C SER A 246 51.83 25.35 29.60
N THR A 247 52.29 26.20 28.68
CA THR A 247 53.58 26.89 28.82
C THR A 247 53.41 28.14 29.67
N GLU A 248 53.87 28.11 30.93
CA GLU A 248 53.96 29.31 31.78
C GLU A 248 55.21 30.13 31.42
N GLY A 249 55.03 31.29 30.80
CA GLY A 249 56.12 32.20 30.39
C GLY A 249 55.98 32.71 28.96
N ASN A 250 56.98 33.42 28.45
CA ASN A 250 56.97 33.91 27.08
C ASN A 250 57.24 32.74 26.11
N PRO A 251 56.28 32.36 25.24
CA PRO A 251 56.40 31.19 24.36
C PRO A 251 57.55 31.28 23.35
N VAL A 252 58.13 32.46 23.16
CA VAL A 252 59.28 32.70 22.27
C VAL A 252 60.59 32.17 22.86
N ASP A 253 60.69 32.03 24.18
CA ASP A 253 61.95 31.68 24.86
C ASP A 253 62.12 30.15 25.04
N ASN A 254 61.11 29.35 24.69
CA ASN A 254 61.11 27.90 24.85
C ASN A 254 61.47 27.20 23.52
N GLU A 255 62.77 27.00 23.28
CA GLU A 255 63.29 26.33 22.06
C GLU A 255 62.72 24.91 21.86
N GLU A 256 62.41 24.19 22.94
CA GLU A 256 61.83 22.85 22.87
C GLU A 256 60.39 22.88 22.34
N LEU A 257 59.60 23.86 22.80
CA LEU A 257 58.25 24.10 22.29
C LEU A 257 58.27 24.44 20.80
N ILE A 258 59.19 25.30 20.36
CA ILE A 258 59.31 25.71 18.95
C ILE A 258 59.60 24.51 18.05
N ARG A 259 60.55 23.64 18.43
CA ARG A 259 60.89 22.45 17.63
C ARG A 259 59.74 21.45 17.54
N VAL A 260 59.01 21.23 18.63
CA VAL A 260 57.85 20.31 18.64
C VAL A 260 56.69 20.90 17.82
N LEU A 261 56.42 22.20 17.93
CA LEU A 261 55.41 22.88 17.11
C LEU A 261 55.74 22.82 15.62
N GLU A 262 57.02 22.99 15.25
CA GLU A 262 57.47 22.88 13.86
C GLU A 262 57.31 21.45 13.32
N ALA A 263 57.69 20.44 14.11
CA ALA A 263 57.49 19.02 13.75
C ALA A 263 56.00 18.66 13.60
N SER A 264 55.15 19.09 14.54
CA SER A 264 53.70 18.88 14.48
C SER A 264 53.05 19.59 13.29
N LYS A 265 53.52 20.80 12.95
CA LYS A 265 53.06 21.56 11.77
C LYS A 265 53.41 20.87 10.46
N ILE A 266 54.63 20.33 10.33
CA ILE A 266 55.04 19.56 9.15
C ILE A 266 54.16 18.30 9.00
N LYS A 267 53.98 17.53 10.09
CA LYS A 267 53.13 16.34 10.09
C LYS A 267 51.67 16.65 9.75
N ALA A 268 51.11 17.73 10.30
CA ALA A 268 49.76 18.20 9.95
C ALA A 268 49.65 18.58 8.47
N GLY A 269 50.69 19.23 7.90
CA GLY A 269 50.76 19.56 6.47
C GLY A 269 50.75 18.33 5.57
N GLU A 270 51.51 17.28 5.92
CA GLU A 270 51.52 16.01 5.18
C GLU A 270 50.17 15.29 5.22
N ILE A 271 49.54 15.22 6.41
CA ILE A 271 48.22 14.61 6.57
C ILE A 271 47.18 15.39 5.76
N LYS A 272 47.22 16.72 5.78
CA LYS A 272 46.31 17.57 5.00
C LYS A 272 46.46 17.34 3.49
N ALA A 273 47.67 17.12 3.00
CA ALA A 273 47.91 16.76 1.60
C ALA A 273 47.35 15.37 1.24
N LYS A 274 47.53 14.37 2.12
CA LYS A 274 46.98 13.02 1.94
C LYS A 274 45.45 13.01 1.97
N VAL A 275 44.82 13.77 2.88
CA VAL A 275 43.37 13.94 2.93
C VAL A 275 42.85 14.53 1.62
N LYS A 276 43.48 15.57 1.09
CA LYS A 276 43.09 16.18 -0.19
C LYS A 276 43.21 15.22 -1.39
N ALA A 277 44.24 14.36 -1.39
CA ALA A 277 44.39 13.33 -2.42
C ALA A 277 43.31 12.24 -2.30
N ALA A 278 43.01 11.79 -1.08
CA ALA A 278 41.95 10.82 -0.81
C ALA A 278 40.57 11.36 -1.21
N GLU A 279 40.27 12.63 -0.95
CA GLU A 279 39.02 13.29 -1.36
C GLU A 279 38.86 13.32 -2.89
N LYS A 280 39.95 13.49 -3.65
CA LYS A 280 39.89 13.42 -5.12
C LYS A 280 39.62 11.99 -5.62
N THR A 281 40.21 10.99 -4.97
CA THR A 281 39.93 9.58 -5.27
C THR A 281 38.49 9.21 -4.94
N GLU A 282 37.97 9.72 -3.81
CA GLU A 282 36.56 9.56 -3.41
C GLU A 282 35.61 10.12 -4.47
N GLN A 283 35.89 11.30 -5.03
CA GLN A 283 35.10 11.88 -6.12
C GLN A 283 35.07 10.99 -7.38
N ASN A 284 36.19 10.37 -7.74
CA ASN A 284 36.24 9.46 -8.89
C ASN A 284 35.42 8.18 -8.65
N ILE A 285 35.48 7.65 -7.42
CA ILE A 285 34.67 6.49 -7.03
C ILE A 285 33.18 6.85 -7.03
N ASP A 286 32.82 8.03 -6.51
CA ASP A 286 31.44 8.49 -6.54
C ASP A 286 30.94 8.71 -7.97
N ALA A 287 31.77 9.18 -8.89
CA ALA A 287 31.41 9.28 -10.31
C ALA A 287 31.02 7.91 -10.90
N ALA A 288 31.77 6.85 -10.61
CA ALA A 288 31.43 5.49 -11.06
C ALA A 288 30.12 4.97 -10.40
N ARG A 289 29.86 5.34 -9.14
CA ARG A 289 28.59 5.00 -8.47
C ARG A 289 27.40 5.68 -9.13
N LEU A 290 27.55 6.91 -9.62
CA LEU A 290 26.47 7.67 -10.23
C LEU A 290 25.87 6.97 -11.46
N GLU A 291 26.63 6.12 -12.15
CA GLU A 291 26.14 5.36 -13.31
C GLU A 291 24.99 4.41 -12.93
N TYR A 292 25.00 3.84 -11.72
CA TYR A 292 23.98 2.90 -11.25
C TYR A 292 22.78 3.56 -10.55
N VAL A 293 22.77 4.89 -10.41
CA VAL A 293 21.65 5.65 -9.81
C VAL A 293 20.28 5.30 -10.41
N PRO A 294 20.11 5.09 -11.73
CA PRO A 294 18.82 4.74 -12.30
C PRO A 294 18.21 3.45 -11.72
N VAL A 295 19.03 2.47 -11.32
CA VAL A 295 18.56 1.23 -10.67
C VAL A 295 18.02 1.53 -9.28
N ALA A 296 18.74 2.35 -8.52
CA ALA A 296 18.33 2.75 -7.18
C ALA A 296 17.04 3.58 -7.21
N VAL A 297 16.91 4.53 -8.14
CA VAL A 297 15.70 5.33 -8.34
C VAL A 297 14.51 4.44 -8.70
N ARG A 298 14.69 3.52 -9.65
CA ARG A 298 13.65 2.55 -10.04
C ARG A 298 13.18 1.73 -8.84
N ALA A 299 14.11 1.12 -8.11
CA ALA A 299 13.77 0.30 -6.95
C ALA A 299 13.14 1.10 -5.82
N GLN A 300 13.58 2.32 -5.57
CA GLN A 300 12.98 3.22 -4.59
C GLN A 300 11.51 3.53 -4.93
N ILE A 301 11.20 3.86 -6.19
CA ILE A 301 9.81 4.08 -6.64
C ILE A 301 8.95 2.85 -6.37
N LEU A 302 9.46 1.68 -6.75
CA LEU A 302 8.75 0.40 -6.57
C LEU A 302 8.50 0.09 -5.09
N PHE A 303 9.45 0.38 -4.20
CA PHE A 303 9.29 0.20 -2.76
C PHE A 303 8.12 1.02 -2.22
N PHE A 304 8.04 2.32 -2.55
CA PHE A 304 6.95 3.16 -2.07
C PHE A 304 5.60 2.74 -2.65
N CYS A 305 5.55 2.29 -3.91
CA CYS A 305 4.33 1.68 -4.46
C CYS A 305 3.86 0.47 -3.65
N VAL A 306 4.79 -0.34 -3.15
CA VAL A 306 4.49 -1.52 -2.31
C VAL A 306 4.12 -1.12 -0.89
N SER A 307 4.85 -0.17 -0.30
CA SER A 307 4.58 0.33 1.06
C SER A 307 3.22 1.00 1.15
N ASP A 308 2.77 1.68 0.10
CA ASP A 308 1.48 2.36 0.08
C ASP A 308 0.30 1.39 0.05
N LEU A 309 0.50 0.12 -0.37
CA LEU A 309 -0.57 -0.89 -0.48
C LEU A 309 -1.33 -1.12 0.83
N SER A 310 -0.70 -0.89 1.99
CA SER A 310 -1.37 -1.00 3.29
C SER A 310 -2.54 -0.03 3.45
N ASN A 311 -2.58 1.06 2.67
CA ASN A 311 -3.69 2.02 2.64
C ASN A 311 -4.94 1.49 1.91
N VAL A 312 -4.77 0.49 1.05
CA VAL A 312 -5.89 -0.19 0.37
C VAL A 312 -6.44 -1.30 1.24
N ASP A 313 -5.55 -2.14 1.78
CA ASP A 313 -5.91 -3.22 2.68
C ASP A 313 -4.80 -3.39 3.74
N PRO A 314 -5.12 -3.37 5.05
CA PRO A 314 -4.12 -3.52 6.11
C PRO A 314 -3.31 -4.81 6.03
N MET A 315 -3.79 -5.83 5.30
CA MET A 315 -3.08 -7.08 5.07
C MET A 315 -1.87 -6.94 4.14
N TYR A 316 -1.80 -5.88 3.34
CA TYR A 316 -0.72 -5.63 2.39
C TYR A 316 0.45 -4.92 3.06
N GLN A 317 1.16 -5.66 3.92
CA GLN A 317 2.34 -5.18 4.61
C GLN A 317 3.56 -6.00 4.20
N TYR A 318 4.62 -5.30 3.81
CA TYR A 318 5.87 -5.90 3.36
C TYR A 318 7.02 -5.21 4.09
N SER A 319 7.93 -6.00 4.65
CA SER A 319 9.10 -5.44 5.34
C SER A 319 10.14 -4.93 4.33
N LEU A 320 10.88 -3.89 4.73
CA LEU A 320 12.00 -3.39 3.95
C LEU A 320 13.04 -4.50 3.72
N GLU A 321 13.33 -5.31 4.73
CA GLU A 321 14.30 -6.42 4.62
C GLU A 321 13.89 -7.44 3.55
N TRP A 322 12.62 -7.82 3.49
CA TRP A 322 12.10 -8.72 2.46
C TRP A 322 12.24 -8.10 1.06
N PHE A 323 11.88 -6.83 0.92
CA PHE A 323 12.02 -6.10 -0.35
C PHE A 323 13.49 -6.06 -0.81
N LEU A 324 14.41 -5.74 0.10
CA LEU A 324 15.85 -5.72 -0.15
C LEU A 324 16.39 -7.12 -0.54
N GLY A 325 15.84 -8.18 0.04
CA GLY A 325 16.13 -9.56 -0.36
C GLY A 325 15.74 -9.86 -1.81
N ILE A 326 14.54 -9.47 -2.23
CA ILE A 326 14.10 -9.60 -3.63
C ILE A 326 14.96 -8.75 -4.55
N PHE A 327 15.34 -7.54 -4.12
CA PHE A 327 16.21 -6.66 -4.90
C PHE A 327 17.58 -7.28 -5.17
N LEU A 328 18.23 -7.82 -4.14
CA LEU A 328 19.52 -8.51 -4.29
C LEU A 328 19.40 -9.76 -5.17
N SER A 329 18.33 -10.55 -4.99
CA SER A 329 18.03 -11.70 -5.85
C SER A 329 17.78 -11.27 -7.30
N GLY A 330 17.12 -10.13 -7.50
CA GLY A 330 16.87 -9.52 -8.81
C GLY A 330 18.15 -9.15 -9.54
N ILE A 331 19.12 -8.56 -8.83
CA ILE A 331 20.44 -8.23 -9.39
C ILE A 331 21.17 -9.53 -9.78
N ALA A 332 21.20 -10.53 -8.89
CA ALA A 332 21.92 -11.78 -9.12
C ALA A 332 21.36 -12.63 -10.26
N ASN A 333 20.03 -12.67 -10.42
CA ASN A 333 19.36 -13.52 -11.41
C ASN A 333 19.07 -12.82 -12.75
N SER A 334 19.23 -11.49 -12.83
CA SER A 334 19.09 -10.75 -14.08
C SER A 334 20.23 -11.04 -15.05
N ARG A 335 19.97 -10.91 -16.36
CA ARG A 335 20.96 -11.20 -17.42
C ARG A 335 22.16 -10.24 -17.35
N SER A 336 23.37 -10.80 -17.37
CA SER A 336 24.60 -10.02 -17.51
C SER A 336 24.65 -9.30 -18.87
N ALA A 337 25.36 -8.18 -18.95
CA ALA A 337 25.56 -7.42 -20.18
C ALA A 337 26.96 -6.82 -20.23
N ASP A 338 27.43 -6.50 -21.44
CA ASP A 338 28.77 -5.94 -21.67
C ASP A 338 28.85 -4.43 -21.41
N THR A 339 27.70 -3.75 -21.46
CA THR A 339 27.58 -2.30 -21.19
C THR A 339 26.80 -2.05 -19.91
N VAL A 340 27.16 -0.99 -19.18
CA VAL A 340 26.48 -0.59 -17.95
C VAL A 340 25.01 -0.22 -18.22
N GLU A 341 24.73 0.47 -19.33
CA GLU A 341 23.37 0.86 -19.71
C GLU A 341 22.45 -0.36 -19.95
N GLU A 342 22.92 -1.36 -20.70
CA GLU A 342 22.15 -2.58 -20.95
C GLU A 342 22.00 -3.41 -19.65
N ARG A 343 23.03 -3.43 -18.80
CA ARG A 343 22.97 -4.08 -17.48
C ARG A 343 21.91 -3.45 -16.59
N ILE A 344 21.85 -2.12 -16.54
CA ILE A 344 20.84 -1.36 -15.79
C ILE A 344 19.44 -1.71 -16.29
N TRP A 345 19.22 -1.76 -17.60
CA TRP A 345 17.93 -2.13 -18.17
C TRP A 345 17.54 -3.57 -17.78
N ASN A 346 18.46 -4.53 -17.92
CA ASN A 346 18.24 -5.93 -17.55
C ASN A 346 17.87 -6.11 -16.07
N ILE A 347 18.55 -5.40 -15.16
CA ILE A 347 18.26 -5.42 -13.73
C ILE A 347 16.86 -4.83 -13.47
N ASN A 348 16.59 -3.64 -14.02
CA ASN A 348 15.31 -2.96 -13.81
C ASN A 348 14.13 -3.78 -14.34
N GLU A 349 14.24 -4.36 -15.52
CA GLU A 349 13.20 -5.20 -16.11
C GLU A 349 12.94 -6.48 -15.32
N TYR A 350 14.01 -7.19 -14.93
CA TYR A 350 13.88 -8.42 -14.15
C TYR A 350 13.31 -8.13 -12.77
N PHE A 351 13.85 -7.12 -12.07
CA PHE A 351 13.41 -6.75 -10.73
C PHE A 351 11.97 -6.27 -10.70
N THR A 352 11.56 -5.41 -11.65
CA THR A 352 10.18 -4.88 -11.73
C THR A 352 9.18 -6.04 -11.84
N PHE A 353 9.43 -7.01 -12.73
CA PHE A 353 8.53 -8.16 -12.90
C PHE A 353 8.59 -9.15 -11.73
N SER A 354 9.79 -9.43 -11.20
CA SER A 354 9.97 -10.31 -10.04
C SER A 354 9.23 -9.79 -8.81
N LEU A 355 9.35 -8.49 -8.53
CA LEU A 355 8.62 -7.84 -7.45
C LEU A 355 7.11 -7.90 -7.70
N TYR A 356 6.64 -7.55 -8.90
CA TYR A 356 5.23 -7.61 -9.26
C TYR A 356 4.65 -9.02 -9.05
N GLY A 357 5.34 -10.06 -9.52
CA GLY A 357 4.92 -11.45 -9.38
C GLY A 357 4.85 -11.89 -7.92
N ASN A 358 5.85 -11.52 -7.10
CA ASN A 358 5.86 -11.82 -5.67
C ASN A 358 4.72 -11.14 -4.92
N ILE A 359 4.46 -9.86 -5.19
CA ILE A 359 3.36 -9.11 -4.57
C ILE A 359 2.00 -9.67 -5.02
N CYS A 360 1.81 -9.96 -6.30
CA CYS A 360 0.56 -10.49 -6.84
C CYS A 360 0.18 -11.88 -6.31
N ARG A 361 1.12 -12.63 -5.70
CA ARG A 361 0.78 -13.87 -4.97
C ARG A 361 -0.02 -13.60 -3.70
N SER A 362 0.15 -12.41 -3.10
CA SER A 362 -0.51 -12.00 -1.85
C SER A 362 -1.70 -11.05 -2.06
N LEU A 363 -1.78 -10.38 -3.22
CA LEU A 363 -2.89 -9.48 -3.54
C LEU A 363 -4.17 -10.25 -3.91
N PHE A 364 -5.32 -9.66 -3.55
CA PHE A 364 -6.61 -10.09 -4.09
C PHE A 364 -6.67 -9.80 -5.60
N GLU A 365 -7.40 -10.62 -6.34
CA GLU A 365 -7.52 -10.50 -7.80
C GLU A 365 -7.93 -9.09 -8.25
N LYS A 366 -8.90 -8.50 -7.55
CA LYS A 366 -9.39 -7.12 -7.80
C LYS A 366 -8.32 -6.03 -7.69
N HIS A 367 -7.22 -6.26 -6.98
CA HIS A 367 -6.17 -5.26 -6.77
C HIS A 367 -4.93 -5.49 -7.66
N LYS A 368 -4.86 -6.59 -8.43
CA LYS A 368 -3.68 -6.90 -9.26
C LYS A 368 -3.50 -5.92 -10.41
N LEU A 369 -4.57 -5.60 -11.15
CA LEU A 369 -4.52 -4.62 -12.24
C LEU A 369 -4.25 -3.21 -11.69
N MET A 370 -4.90 -2.85 -10.57
CA MET A 370 -4.65 -1.59 -9.86
C MET A 370 -3.15 -1.42 -9.55
N PHE A 371 -2.52 -2.46 -9.02
CA PHE A 371 -1.10 -2.42 -8.69
C PHE A 371 -0.23 -2.35 -9.94
N ALA A 372 -0.51 -3.15 -10.98
CA ALA A 372 0.21 -3.09 -12.25
C ALA A 372 0.16 -1.68 -12.88
N PHE A 373 -1.03 -1.07 -12.88
CA PHE A 373 -1.24 0.29 -13.36
C PHE A 373 -0.49 1.33 -12.52
N LEU A 374 -0.53 1.22 -11.19
CA LEU A 374 0.20 2.12 -10.30
C LEU A 374 1.71 2.07 -10.55
N LEU A 375 2.30 0.87 -10.68
CA LEU A 375 3.73 0.73 -10.98
C LEU A 375 4.08 1.40 -12.30
N CYS A 376 3.30 1.11 -13.35
CA CYS A 376 3.47 1.72 -14.67
C CYS A 376 3.41 3.24 -14.62
N ALA A 377 2.38 3.79 -13.99
CA ALA A 377 2.18 5.23 -13.89
C ALA A 377 3.31 5.92 -13.12
N ARG A 378 3.73 5.37 -11.97
CA ARG A 378 4.79 5.94 -11.14
C ARG A 378 6.15 5.93 -11.84
N ILE A 379 6.44 4.86 -12.58
CA ILE A 379 7.61 4.77 -13.45
C ILE A 379 7.58 5.89 -14.50
N MET A 380 6.46 6.05 -15.20
CA MET A 380 6.33 7.04 -16.27
C MET A 380 6.32 8.49 -15.76
N MET A 381 5.81 8.73 -14.55
CA MET A 381 5.91 10.04 -13.87
C MET A 381 7.36 10.41 -13.59
N ASN A 382 8.16 9.46 -13.11
CA ASN A 382 9.59 9.69 -12.90
C ASN A 382 10.31 10.04 -14.21
N ASP A 383 9.92 9.38 -15.30
CA ASP A 383 10.43 9.65 -16.64
C ASP A 383 9.83 10.93 -17.28
N LYS A 384 8.98 11.66 -16.54
CA LYS A 384 8.27 12.88 -16.97
C LYS A 384 7.38 12.69 -18.20
N LYS A 385 6.90 11.46 -18.43
CA LYS A 385 5.95 11.13 -19.49
C LYS A 385 4.50 11.35 -19.07
N ILE A 386 4.20 11.30 -17.78
CA ILE A 386 2.88 11.59 -17.22
C ILE A 386 2.95 12.89 -16.41
N ASP A 387 2.10 13.85 -16.75
CA ASP A 387 1.95 15.08 -15.98
C ASP A 387 1.10 14.84 -14.72
N MET A 388 1.48 15.47 -13.61
CA MET A 388 0.80 15.28 -12.33
C MET A 388 -0.63 15.85 -12.31
N VAL A 389 -0.93 16.87 -13.11
CA VAL A 389 -2.29 17.44 -13.22
C VAL A 389 -3.16 16.50 -14.06
N GLU A 390 -2.64 15.96 -15.15
CA GLU A 390 -3.31 14.94 -15.97
C GLU A 390 -3.59 13.65 -15.16
N TRP A 391 -2.64 13.22 -14.34
CA TRP A 391 -2.81 12.11 -13.41
C TRP A 391 -3.95 12.34 -12.42
N ARG A 392 -3.99 13.51 -11.76
CA ARG A 392 -5.07 13.86 -10.83
C ARG A 392 -6.42 13.87 -11.53
N TYR A 393 -6.49 14.37 -12.76
CA TYR A 393 -7.72 14.35 -13.55
C TYR A 393 -8.21 12.92 -13.80
N LEU A 394 -7.34 11.97 -14.17
CA LEU A 394 -7.73 10.57 -14.36
C LEU A 394 -8.40 10.00 -13.11
N LEU A 395 -7.79 10.25 -11.94
CA LEU A 395 -8.21 9.70 -10.66
C LEU A 395 -9.52 10.30 -10.13
N SER A 396 -9.66 11.62 -10.17
CA SER A 396 -10.75 12.33 -9.46
C SER A 396 -11.65 13.17 -10.37
N GLY A 397 -11.29 13.32 -11.66
CA GLY A 397 -11.93 14.27 -12.56
C GLY A 397 -11.59 15.72 -12.21
N ALA A 398 -12.24 16.66 -12.90
CA ALA A 398 -12.15 18.08 -12.59
C ALA A 398 -13.48 18.77 -12.84
N MET A 399 -13.72 19.84 -12.09
CA MET A 399 -14.86 20.72 -12.33
C MET A 399 -14.59 21.62 -13.54
N PRO A 400 -15.53 21.73 -14.50
CA PRO A 400 -15.37 22.64 -15.62
C PRO A 400 -15.38 24.10 -15.18
N VAL A 401 -14.48 24.88 -15.77
CA VAL A 401 -14.40 26.35 -15.60
C VAL A 401 -15.33 27.05 -16.60
N GLN A 402 -15.54 26.46 -17.78
CA GLN A 402 -16.39 26.98 -18.84
C GLN A 402 -17.66 26.14 -18.97
N GLN A 403 -18.79 26.80 -19.17
CA GLN A 403 -20.09 26.15 -19.33
C GLN A 403 -20.56 26.32 -20.78
N LEU A 404 -20.24 25.34 -21.62
CA LEU A 404 -20.73 25.26 -23.00
C LEU A 404 -21.93 24.30 -23.07
N ALA A 405 -22.87 24.58 -23.98
CA ALA A 405 -24.00 23.69 -24.21
C ALA A 405 -23.52 22.36 -24.81
N ASN A 406 -24.12 21.25 -24.37
CA ASN A 406 -23.83 19.92 -24.89
C ASN A 406 -24.20 19.84 -26.39
N PRO A 407 -23.22 19.62 -27.29
CA PRO A 407 -23.47 19.58 -28.73
C PRO A 407 -24.14 18.27 -29.20
N ALA A 408 -24.24 17.27 -28.32
CA ALA A 408 -24.61 15.89 -28.67
C ALA A 408 -25.67 15.29 -27.72
N VAL A 409 -26.65 16.09 -27.29
CA VAL A 409 -27.71 15.72 -26.32
C VAL A 409 -28.43 14.39 -26.65
N SER A 410 -28.47 13.99 -27.92
CA SER A 410 -29.08 12.73 -28.36
C SER A 410 -28.39 11.46 -27.85
N TRP A 411 -27.08 11.50 -27.57
CA TRP A 411 -26.31 10.30 -27.19
C TRP A 411 -25.27 10.57 -26.09
N LEU A 412 -24.81 11.81 -25.92
CA LEU A 412 -23.87 12.19 -24.87
C LEU A 412 -24.62 12.73 -23.65
N SER A 413 -24.45 12.08 -22.50
CA SER A 413 -25.04 12.55 -21.25
C SER A 413 -24.45 13.89 -20.81
N GLU A 414 -25.23 14.68 -20.07
CA GLU A 414 -24.74 15.96 -19.52
C GLU A 414 -23.54 15.75 -18.60
N ARG A 415 -23.53 14.67 -17.82
CA ARG A 415 -22.40 14.31 -16.95
C ARG A 415 -21.11 14.10 -17.76
N ALA A 416 -21.16 13.29 -18.81
CA ALA A 416 -20.02 13.04 -19.68
C ALA A 416 -19.54 14.33 -20.39
N TRP A 417 -20.46 15.22 -20.74
CA TRP A 417 -20.10 16.53 -21.29
C TRP A 417 -19.40 17.43 -20.25
N GLN A 418 -19.87 17.44 -19.00
CA GLN A 418 -19.18 18.14 -17.91
C GLN A 418 -17.77 17.59 -17.68
N ASP A 419 -17.57 16.26 -17.77
CA ASP A 419 -16.25 15.65 -17.73
C ASP A 419 -15.35 16.16 -18.88
N ILE A 420 -15.84 16.23 -20.12
CA ILE A 420 -15.10 16.76 -21.29
C ILE A 420 -14.74 18.25 -21.10
N LEU A 421 -15.66 19.05 -20.56
CA LEU A 421 -15.39 20.45 -20.23
C LEU A 421 -14.33 20.58 -19.14
N GLY A 422 -14.37 19.69 -18.13
CA GLY A 422 -13.34 19.58 -17.11
C GLY A 422 -11.98 19.19 -17.69
N LEU A 423 -11.96 18.22 -18.63
CA LEU A 423 -10.73 17.80 -19.33
C LEU A 423 -10.12 18.96 -20.11
N SER A 424 -10.96 19.80 -20.73
CA SER A 424 -10.52 20.96 -21.52
C SER A 424 -9.86 22.07 -20.69
N THR A 425 -9.84 21.97 -19.36
CA THR A 425 -9.05 22.87 -18.50
C THR A 425 -7.55 22.56 -18.55
N LEU A 426 -7.18 21.34 -18.96
CA LEU A 426 -5.79 20.91 -19.08
C LEU A 426 -5.15 21.52 -20.33
N LYS A 427 -3.86 21.87 -20.23
CA LYS A 427 -3.12 22.58 -21.30
C LYS A 427 -3.21 21.87 -22.66
N ASN A 428 -3.01 20.55 -22.65
CA ASN A 428 -3.00 19.70 -23.84
C ASN A 428 -4.40 19.46 -24.43
N PHE A 429 -5.46 19.80 -23.70
CA PHE A 429 -6.86 19.57 -24.09
C PHE A 429 -7.67 20.86 -24.24
N SER A 430 -7.02 22.02 -24.16
CA SER A 430 -7.67 23.35 -24.18
C SER A 430 -8.65 23.58 -25.33
N ASN A 431 -8.38 23.01 -26.51
CA ASN A 431 -9.24 23.11 -27.69
C ASN A 431 -10.22 21.94 -27.87
N LEU A 432 -10.27 20.97 -26.95
CA LEU A 432 -11.09 19.76 -27.10
C LEU A 432 -12.59 20.10 -27.12
N ALA A 433 -13.11 20.80 -26.11
CA ALA A 433 -14.52 21.16 -26.07
C ALA A 433 -14.98 22.02 -27.25
N GLN A 434 -14.10 22.90 -27.78
CA GLN A 434 -14.42 23.77 -28.92
C GLN A 434 -14.41 23.01 -30.25
N SER A 435 -13.50 22.04 -30.42
CA SER A 435 -13.42 21.21 -31.64
C SER A 435 -14.35 19.99 -31.62
N PHE A 436 -14.93 19.64 -30.47
CA PHE A 436 -15.84 18.50 -30.33
C PHE A 436 -17.02 18.53 -31.32
N PRO A 437 -17.70 19.67 -31.56
CA PRO A 437 -18.78 19.76 -32.55
C PRO A 437 -18.33 19.49 -34.00
N GLU A 438 -17.07 19.79 -34.34
CA GLU A 438 -16.50 19.57 -35.68
C GLU A 438 -16.20 18.09 -35.95
N HIS A 439 -16.10 17.28 -34.88
CA HIS A 439 -15.69 15.88 -34.93
C HIS A 439 -16.73 14.92 -34.32
N LEU A 440 -18.01 15.33 -34.27
CA LEU A 440 -19.11 14.58 -33.65
C LEU A 440 -19.23 13.14 -34.16
N GLU A 441 -19.13 12.92 -35.46
CA GLU A 441 -19.24 11.56 -36.03
C GLU A 441 -18.10 10.65 -35.58
N GLY A 442 -16.89 11.19 -35.46
CA GLY A 442 -15.73 10.43 -35.00
C GLY A 442 -15.83 10.04 -33.52
N PHE A 443 -16.23 10.98 -32.66
CA PHE A 443 -16.48 10.67 -31.24
C PHE A 443 -17.67 9.74 -31.05
N LYS A 444 -18.72 9.86 -31.87
CA LYS A 444 -19.85 8.93 -31.86
C LYS A 444 -19.43 7.52 -32.28
N LYS A 445 -18.55 7.37 -33.27
CA LYS A 445 -18.00 6.06 -33.65
C LYS A 445 -17.29 5.38 -32.48
N ILE A 446 -16.53 6.14 -31.69
CA ILE A 446 -15.90 5.61 -30.47
C ILE A 446 -16.98 5.23 -29.45
N PHE A 447 -17.95 6.10 -29.21
CA PHE A 447 -19.03 5.87 -28.25
C PHE A 447 -19.83 4.60 -28.57
N ASP A 448 -20.17 4.37 -29.85
CA ASP A 448 -20.95 3.24 -30.33
C ASP A 448 -20.12 1.94 -30.48
N SER A 449 -18.78 2.00 -30.39
CA SER A 449 -17.90 0.85 -30.57
C SER A 449 -17.95 -0.13 -29.40
N SER A 450 -17.78 -1.44 -29.68
CA SER A 450 -17.59 -2.45 -28.64
C SER A 450 -16.18 -2.45 -28.03
N GLN A 451 -15.20 -1.84 -28.72
CA GLN A 451 -13.80 -1.71 -28.28
C GLN A 451 -13.33 -0.25 -28.39
N PRO A 452 -13.96 0.68 -27.64
CA PRO A 452 -13.67 2.12 -27.76
C PRO A 452 -12.22 2.47 -27.43
N HIS A 453 -11.57 1.69 -26.58
CA HIS A 453 -10.18 1.86 -26.16
C HIS A 453 -9.15 1.62 -27.28
N ARG A 454 -9.56 1.02 -28.42
CA ARG A 454 -8.70 0.75 -29.60
C ARG A 454 -9.10 1.56 -30.83
N GLU A 455 -10.19 2.33 -30.76
CA GLU A 455 -10.59 3.20 -31.86
C GLU A 455 -9.68 4.44 -31.90
N PRO A 456 -9.25 4.89 -33.09
CA PRO A 456 -8.44 6.09 -33.21
C PRO A 456 -9.27 7.33 -32.86
N LEU A 457 -8.65 8.30 -32.20
CA LEU A 457 -9.30 9.59 -31.92
C LEU A 457 -9.52 10.39 -33.21
N PRO A 458 -10.55 11.22 -33.31
CA PRO A 458 -10.81 11.98 -34.52
C PRO A 458 -9.80 13.11 -34.75
N GLY A 459 -9.51 13.39 -36.02
CA GLY A 459 -8.70 14.54 -36.42
C GLY A 459 -7.25 14.45 -35.93
N ALA A 460 -6.70 15.58 -35.47
CA ALA A 460 -5.32 15.66 -35.00
C ALA A 460 -5.10 15.02 -33.61
N TRP A 461 -6.19 14.73 -32.88
CA TRP A 461 -6.13 14.22 -31.51
C TRP A 461 -5.45 12.86 -31.39
N ASP A 462 -5.54 12.00 -32.42
CA ASP A 462 -4.88 10.69 -32.38
C ASP A 462 -3.35 10.75 -32.47
N VAL A 463 -2.83 11.81 -33.10
CA VAL A 463 -1.40 12.04 -33.31
C VAL A 463 -0.80 12.90 -32.20
N ILE A 464 -1.55 13.86 -31.68
CA ILE A 464 -1.08 14.80 -30.65
C ILE A 464 -1.04 14.13 -29.27
N LEU A 465 -2.03 13.30 -28.96
CA LEU A 465 -2.17 12.70 -27.63
C LEU A 465 -1.39 11.39 -27.50
N ASP A 466 -0.68 11.24 -26.39
CA ASP A 466 0.00 9.99 -26.05
C ASP A 466 -0.95 8.90 -25.51
N SER A 467 -0.40 7.72 -25.23
CA SER A 467 -1.16 6.55 -24.74
C SER A 467 -1.90 6.84 -23.43
N PHE A 468 -1.31 7.63 -22.52
CA PHE A 468 -1.92 8.00 -21.25
C PHE A 468 -3.05 9.03 -21.44
N GLN A 469 -2.81 10.05 -22.25
CA GLN A 469 -3.77 11.11 -22.56
C GLN A 469 -5.02 10.57 -23.27
N LYS A 470 -4.87 9.55 -24.11
CA LYS A 470 -6.02 8.84 -24.73
C LYS A 470 -6.92 8.18 -23.69
N LEU A 471 -6.39 7.73 -22.55
CA LEU A 471 -7.20 7.20 -21.45
C LEU A 471 -8.09 8.27 -20.81
N LEU A 472 -7.65 9.53 -20.77
CA LEU A 472 -8.45 10.64 -20.21
C LEU A 472 -9.70 10.87 -21.07
N VAL A 473 -9.56 10.79 -22.39
CA VAL A 473 -10.70 10.90 -23.32
C VAL A 473 -11.63 9.70 -23.17
N LEU A 474 -11.07 8.48 -23.05
CA LEU A 474 -11.83 7.26 -22.83
C LEU A 474 -12.62 7.32 -21.51
N ARG A 475 -12.02 7.82 -20.43
CA ARG A 475 -12.69 8.03 -19.13
C ARG A 475 -13.96 8.89 -19.28
N CYS A 476 -13.91 9.94 -20.10
CA CYS A 476 -15.04 10.84 -20.29
C CYS A 476 -16.17 10.20 -21.13
N LEU A 477 -15.81 9.47 -22.19
CA LEU A 477 -16.78 8.95 -23.17
C LEU A 477 -17.33 7.56 -22.81
N ARG A 478 -16.46 6.65 -22.36
CA ARG A 478 -16.73 5.22 -22.16
C ARG A 478 -15.97 4.68 -20.95
N ALA A 479 -16.32 5.20 -19.77
CA ALA A 479 -15.75 4.78 -18.49
C ALA A 479 -15.91 3.27 -18.21
N ASP A 480 -16.92 2.62 -18.80
CA ASP A 480 -17.14 1.17 -18.73
C ASP A 480 -16.00 0.36 -19.37
N CYS A 481 -15.32 0.91 -20.38
CA CYS A 481 -14.19 0.26 -21.04
C CYS A 481 -12.84 0.73 -20.51
N LEU A 482 -12.82 1.53 -19.43
CA LEU A 482 -11.57 2.08 -18.90
C LEU A 482 -10.64 0.98 -18.39
N ILE A 483 -11.16 -0.08 -17.75
CA ILE A 483 -10.37 -1.24 -17.31
C ILE A 483 -9.57 -1.86 -18.48
N GLN A 484 -10.21 -2.04 -19.64
CA GLN A 484 -9.56 -2.58 -20.84
C GLN A 484 -8.51 -1.59 -21.39
N GLY A 485 -8.83 -0.29 -21.37
CA GLY A 485 -7.85 0.74 -21.72
C GLY A 485 -6.62 0.74 -20.80
N LEU A 486 -6.81 0.57 -19.49
CA LEU A 486 -5.71 0.45 -18.52
C LEU A 486 -4.89 -0.81 -18.74
N GLN A 487 -5.52 -1.93 -19.10
CA GLN A 487 -4.83 -3.17 -19.46
C GLN A 487 -3.95 -3.00 -20.71
N ASP A 488 -4.50 -2.42 -21.78
CA ASP A 488 -3.77 -2.16 -23.02
C ASP A 488 -2.62 -1.16 -22.77
N PHE A 489 -2.83 -0.14 -21.92
CA PHE A 489 -1.79 0.80 -21.50
C PHE A 489 -0.64 0.12 -20.76
N VAL A 490 -0.94 -0.70 -19.74
CA VAL A 490 0.07 -1.45 -19.00
C VAL A 490 0.79 -2.45 -19.90
N ALA A 491 0.07 -3.12 -20.80
CA ALA A 491 0.65 -4.07 -21.74
C ALA A 491 1.60 -3.40 -22.74
N ALA A 492 1.29 -2.18 -23.18
CA ALA A 492 2.14 -1.41 -24.08
C ALA A 492 3.44 -0.92 -23.41
N GLU A 493 3.36 -0.47 -22.15
CA GLU A 493 4.49 0.18 -21.48
C GLU A 493 5.37 -0.78 -20.64
N LEU A 494 4.76 -1.78 -19.97
CA LEU A 494 5.48 -2.78 -19.14
C LEU A 494 5.51 -4.19 -19.75
N GLY A 495 4.59 -4.47 -20.68
CA GLY A 495 4.47 -5.77 -21.36
C GLY A 495 3.28 -6.61 -20.90
N GLN A 496 2.82 -7.50 -21.79
CA GLN A 496 1.65 -8.37 -21.61
C GLN A 496 1.68 -9.20 -20.29
N ARG A 497 2.87 -9.62 -19.86
CA ARG A 497 3.07 -10.42 -18.63
C ARG A 497 2.54 -9.78 -17.34
N PHE A 498 2.33 -8.46 -17.32
CA PHE A 498 1.79 -7.73 -16.16
C PHE A 498 0.25 -7.73 -16.07
N ILE A 499 -0.44 -8.24 -17.08
CA ILE A 499 -1.91 -8.37 -17.09
C ILE A 499 -2.37 -9.84 -17.17
N GLU A 500 -1.43 -10.77 -17.38
CA GLU A 500 -1.71 -12.20 -17.41
C GLU A 500 -1.92 -12.78 -15.99
N PRO A 501 -2.91 -13.66 -15.81
CA PRO A 501 -3.14 -14.32 -14.52
C PRO A 501 -1.92 -15.13 -14.08
N GLN A 502 -1.30 -14.73 -12.98
CA GLN A 502 -0.16 -15.44 -12.41
C GLN A 502 -0.63 -16.78 -11.82
N THR A 503 -0.10 -17.90 -12.30
CA THR A 503 -0.35 -19.21 -11.70
C THR A 503 0.40 -19.29 -10.37
N SER A 504 -0.34 -19.41 -9.26
CA SER A 504 0.25 -19.62 -7.93
C SER A 504 0.78 -21.05 -7.83
N ASP A 505 2.02 -21.27 -8.27
CA ASP A 505 2.71 -22.52 -8.02
C ASP A 505 3.25 -22.54 -6.58
N LEU A 506 2.64 -23.37 -5.74
CA LEU A 506 3.04 -23.54 -4.35
C LEU A 506 4.46 -24.10 -4.20
N SER A 507 5.00 -24.76 -5.23
CA SER A 507 6.37 -25.31 -5.19
C SER A 507 7.43 -24.22 -5.16
N VAL A 508 7.22 -23.16 -5.95
CA VAL A 508 8.11 -22.00 -5.98
C VAL A 508 8.04 -21.26 -4.64
N VAL A 509 6.83 -21.06 -4.11
CA VAL A 509 6.63 -20.37 -2.82
C VAL A 509 7.28 -21.13 -1.66
N PHE A 510 7.17 -22.46 -1.65
CA PHE A 510 7.80 -23.28 -0.62
C PHE A 510 9.33 -23.26 -0.71
N ALA A 511 9.89 -23.36 -1.92
CA ALA A 511 11.34 -23.29 -2.13
C ALA A 511 11.95 -21.95 -1.70
N GLU A 512 11.16 -20.87 -1.73
CA GLU A 512 11.56 -19.53 -1.31
C GLU A 512 11.34 -19.26 0.20
N SER A 513 10.69 -20.18 0.92
CA SER A 513 10.40 -20.03 2.36
C SER A 513 11.55 -20.49 3.25
N SER A 514 11.63 -19.96 4.47
CA SER A 514 12.65 -20.30 5.46
C SER A 514 12.08 -20.36 6.88
N SER A 515 12.85 -20.89 7.85
CA SER A 515 12.48 -20.87 9.27
C SER A 515 12.34 -19.45 9.85
N SER A 516 12.91 -18.44 9.19
CA SER A 516 12.78 -17.02 9.54
C SER A 516 11.67 -16.29 8.77
N THR A 517 11.07 -16.93 7.76
CA THR A 517 10.01 -16.36 6.91
C THR A 517 8.82 -17.33 6.82
N PRO A 518 7.89 -17.30 7.79
CA PRO A 518 6.77 -18.23 7.83
C PRO A 518 5.80 -17.99 6.67
N LEU A 519 5.19 -19.06 6.16
CA LEU A 519 4.14 -18.99 5.15
C LEU A 519 2.78 -18.81 5.83
N ILE A 520 2.10 -17.71 5.51
CA ILE A 520 0.75 -17.41 5.99
C ILE A 520 -0.22 -17.57 4.82
N PHE A 521 -1.22 -18.44 4.98
CA PHE A 521 -2.27 -18.64 3.98
C PHE A 521 -3.53 -17.91 4.40
N VAL A 522 -3.88 -16.88 3.64
CA VAL A 522 -5.14 -16.16 3.80
C VAL A 522 -6.22 -16.91 3.03
N LEU A 523 -7.13 -17.55 3.75
CA LEU A 523 -8.26 -18.25 3.14
C LEU A 523 -9.42 -17.27 2.95
N SER A 524 -9.98 -17.26 1.74
CA SER A 524 -11.32 -16.69 1.52
C SER A 524 -12.35 -17.56 2.23
N LEU A 525 -13.42 -16.97 2.76
CA LEU A 525 -14.54 -17.62 3.47
C LEU A 525 -15.08 -18.91 2.79
N HIS A 526 -14.93 -19.00 1.46
CA HIS A 526 -15.42 -20.09 0.61
C HIS A 526 -14.41 -21.20 0.34
N ARG A 527 -13.21 -21.17 0.93
CA ARG A 527 -12.15 -22.16 0.69
C ARG A 527 -11.83 -22.92 1.98
N PRO A 528 -12.34 -24.15 2.15
CA PRO A 528 -11.97 -24.96 3.31
C PRO A 528 -10.48 -25.26 3.27
N ALA A 529 -9.85 -25.24 4.45
CA ALA A 529 -8.43 -25.56 4.63
C ALA A 529 -8.03 -26.92 4.03
N ALA A 530 -9.01 -27.81 3.80
CA ALA A 530 -8.89 -29.07 3.06
C ALA A 530 -8.02 -28.98 1.79
N ASP A 531 -8.04 -27.87 1.05
CA ASP A 531 -7.23 -27.67 -0.16
C ASP A 531 -5.72 -27.58 0.08
N LEU A 532 -5.27 -27.14 1.25
CA LEU A 532 -3.85 -27.19 1.64
C LEU A 532 -3.38 -28.65 1.80
N TYR A 533 -4.29 -29.54 2.20
CA TYR A 533 -3.97 -30.92 2.55
C TYR A 533 -4.04 -31.90 1.35
N ILE A 534 -4.57 -31.49 0.20
CA ILE A 534 -4.87 -32.37 -0.95
C ILE A 534 -3.74 -32.41 -2.00
N CYS A 535 -2.62 -31.69 -1.87
CA CYS A 535 -1.50 -31.80 -2.82
C CYS A 535 -0.64 -33.06 -2.56
N PRO A 536 -0.83 -34.19 -3.28
CA PRO A 536 -0.12 -35.43 -2.99
C PRO A 536 1.20 -35.41 -3.76
N GLY A 537 2.31 -35.25 -3.05
CA GLY A 537 3.66 -35.26 -3.64
C GLY A 537 4.57 -34.12 -3.18
N PHE A 538 4.06 -33.16 -2.41
CA PHE A 538 4.81 -31.99 -1.95
C PHE A 538 5.66 -32.22 -0.70
N PHE A 539 5.27 -33.17 0.15
CA PHE A 539 5.92 -33.40 1.45
C PHE A 539 6.56 -34.80 1.47
N PRO A 540 7.87 -34.92 1.25
CA PRO A 540 8.60 -36.16 1.51
C PRO A 540 8.82 -36.29 3.02
N ASP A 541 8.11 -37.19 3.69
CA ASP A 541 8.39 -37.78 5.03
C ASP A 541 8.94 -36.87 6.16
N SER A 542 8.82 -35.54 6.08
CA SER A 542 9.31 -34.61 7.10
C SER A 542 8.18 -34.35 8.10
N ASN A 543 8.34 -34.88 9.31
CA ASN A 543 7.37 -34.83 10.41
C ASN A 543 7.13 -33.43 11.04
N ASP A 544 7.74 -32.35 10.54
CA ASP A 544 7.78 -31.05 11.23
C ASP A 544 7.10 -29.91 10.45
N LEU A 545 5.83 -30.08 10.03
CA LEU A 545 5.02 -28.97 9.52
C LEU A 545 3.84 -28.71 10.47
N SER A 546 3.88 -27.57 11.16
CA SER A 546 2.81 -27.09 12.04
C SER A 546 1.94 -26.08 11.28
N VAL A 547 0.74 -26.48 10.88
CA VAL A 547 -0.25 -25.56 10.27
C VAL A 547 -1.15 -25.03 11.38
N TYR A 548 -1.07 -23.73 11.65
CA TYR A 548 -1.92 -23.05 12.63
C TYR A 548 -3.13 -22.45 11.91
N MET A 549 -4.32 -22.92 12.26
CA MET A 549 -5.58 -22.32 11.85
C MET A 549 -6.11 -21.47 13.02
N LEU A 550 -6.24 -20.17 12.79
CA LEU A 550 -6.83 -19.24 13.74
C LEU A 550 -8.28 -19.00 13.32
N ASP A 551 -9.22 -19.19 14.23
CA ASP A 551 -10.60 -18.76 14.03
C ASP A 551 -10.76 -17.25 14.27
N SER A 552 -11.96 -16.72 14.04
CA SER A 552 -12.29 -15.31 14.26
C SER A 552 -12.18 -14.85 15.73
N GLN A 553 -11.91 -15.77 16.67
CA GLN A 553 -11.70 -15.48 18.09
C GLN A 553 -10.24 -15.70 18.52
N GLY A 554 -9.34 -16.05 17.60
CA GLY A 554 -7.93 -16.27 17.88
C GLY A 554 -7.63 -17.58 18.62
N GLN A 555 -8.54 -18.56 18.62
CA GLN A 555 -8.26 -19.89 19.15
C GLN A 555 -7.52 -20.74 18.10
N GLU A 556 -6.43 -21.38 18.52
CA GLU A 556 -5.66 -22.32 17.72
C GLU A 556 -6.42 -23.65 17.59
N LEU A 557 -6.81 -24.03 16.37
CA LEU A 557 -7.36 -25.35 16.08
C LEU A 557 -6.26 -26.26 15.52
N PHE A 558 -5.86 -27.26 16.30
CA PHE A 558 -4.89 -28.29 15.89
C PHE A 558 -5.62 -29.48 15.26
N HIS A 559 -5.26 -29.88 14.03
CA HIS A 559 -5.78 -31.12 13.44
C HIS A 559 -4.69 -31.82 12.59
N PRO A 560 -4.26 -33.04 12.95
CA PRO A 560 -3.51 -33.91 12.03
C PRO A 560 -4.49 -34.75 11.22
N LEU A 561 -4.27 -34.98 9.91
CA LEU A 561 -4.67 -36.21 9.19
C LEU A 561 -4.28 -36.23 7.68
N TYR A 562 -3.97 -37.44 7.22
CA TYR A 562 -3.58 -37.84 5.86
C TYR A 562 -4.78 -38.32 5.01
N SER A 563 -4.79 -38.05 3.70
CA SER A 563 -5.15 -39.06 2.68
C SER A 563 -4.81 -38.63 1.25
N LYS A 564 -4.37 -39.60 0.43
CA LYS A 564 -3.98 -39.43 -0.99
C LYS A 564 -5.20 -39.28 -1.89
N GLY A 565 -5.27 -38.21 -2.69
CA GLY A 565 -6.24 -38.05 -3.78
C GLY A 565 -5.67 -37.19 -4.92
N LYS A 566 -5.76 -37.67 -6.17
CA LYS A 566 -5.27 -36.95 -7.37
C LYS A 566 -6.00 -35.61 -7.56
N SER A 567 -5.26 -34.55 -7.82
CA SER A 567 -5.75 -33.17 -8.00
C SER A 567 -6.03 -32.81 -9.46
N VAL A 568 -7.11 -32.04 -9.67
CA VAL A 568 -7.48 -31.38 -10.93
C VAL A 568 -7.91 -29.94 -10.58
N SER A 569 -7.30 -28.93 -11.20
CA SER A 569 -7.61 -27.51 -10.97
C SER A 569 -8.82 -27.04 -11.81
N PHE A 570 -9.61 -26.10 -11.26
CA PHE A 570 -10.79 -25.52 -11.90
C PHE A 570 -10.76 -23.97 -11.82
N PRO A 571 -11.14 -23.24 -12.89
CA PRO A 571 -11.33 -21.79 -12.88
C PRO A 571 -12.48 -21.34 -11.96
N TYR A 572 -12.54 -20.04 -11.61
CA TYR A 572 -13.49 -19.47 -10.62
C TYR A 572 -14.96 -19.79 -10.94
N SER A 573 -15.40 -19.72 -12.20
CA SER A 573 -16.77 -20.09 -12.63
C SER A 573 -17.07 -21.59 -12.51
N ALA A 574 -16.04 -22.44 -12.49
CA ALA A 574 -16.17 -23.89 -12.38
C ALA A 574 -16.03 -24.41 -10.92
N ARG A 575 -15.74 -23.54 -9.94
CA ARG A 575 -15.63 -23.92 -8.52
C ARG A 575 -16.98 -24.33 -7.91
N ASN A 576 -18.07 -23.73 -8.36
CA ASN A 576 -19.45 -24.00 -7.92
C ASN A 576 -19.92 -25.44 -8.24
N PHE A 577 -19.17 -26.17 -9.07
CA PHE A 577 -19.46 -27.55 -9.47
C PHE A 577 -18.57 -28.60 -8.77
N ARG A 578 -17.74 -28.20 -7.79
CA ARG A 578 -16.89 -29.16 -7.07
C ARG A 578 -17.70 -30.10 -6.17
N LEU A 579 -18.76 -29.59 -5.53
CA LEU A 579 -19.71 -30.36 -4.71
C LEU A 579 -20.61 -31.28 -5.54
N TRP A 580 -20.74 -30.99 -6.83
CA TRP A 580 -21.46 -31.85 -7.78
C TRP A 580 -20.81 -33.25 -7.90
N LEU A 581 -19.51 -33.37 -7.59
CA LEU A 581 -18.73 -34.62 -7.68
C LEU A 581 -18.99 -35.61 -6.54
N THR A 582 -19.35 -35.14 -5.33
CA THR A 582 -19.48 -36.02 -4.15
C THR A 582 -20.82 -36.76 -4.09
N VAL A 583 -21.82 -36.32 -4.85
CA VAL A 583 -23.20 -36.84 -4.80
C VAL A 583 -23.48 -37.90 -5.89
N PHE A 584 -22.49 -38.20 -6.73
CA PHE A 584 -22.66 -38.99 -7.95
C PHE A 584 -22.45 -40.52 -7.76
N GLN A 585 -23.11 -41.15 -6.78
CA GLN A 585 -23.18 -42.62 -6.64
C GLN A 585 -24.56 -43.13 -6.16
N PRO A 586 -24.95 -44.38 -6.52
CA PRO A 586 -26.18 -44.64 -7.27
C PRO A 586 -27.42 -44.86 -6.40
N ILE A 587 -28.59 -44.44 -6.90
CA ILE A 587 -29.91 -44.85 -6.38
C ILE A 587 -30.78 -45.34 -7.54
N SER A 588 -31.61 -46.34 -7.25
CA SER A 588 -32.59 -46.98 -8.14
C SER A 588 -33.83 -46.10 -8.36
N SER A 589 -34.24 -45.96 -9.63
CA SER A 589 -35.40 -45.21 -10.18
C SER A 589 -35.46 -43.70 -9.84
N GLY A 590 -35.50 -42.84 -10.87
CA GLY A 590 -35.54 -41.36 -10.69
C GLY A 590 -34.20 -40.63 -10.91
N VAL A 591 -33.12 -41.35 -11.26
CA VAL A 591 -31.75 -40.80 -11.46
C VAL A 591 -31.71 -39.67 -12.49
N SER A 592 -32.51 -39.77 -13.55
CA SER A 592 -32.54 -38.75 -14.61
C SER A 592 -33.11 -37.43 -14.10
N ASP A 593 -34.19 -37.50 -13.32
CA ASP A 593 -34.89 -36.31 -12.84
C ASP A 593 -34.08 -35.62 -11.74
N PHE A 594 -33.47 -36.40 -10.83
CA PHE A 594 -32.53 -35.87 -9.84
C PHE A 594 -31.33 -35.18 -10.49
N LYS A 595 -30.68 -35.80 -11.48
CA LYS A 595 -29.53 -35.18 -12.19
C LYS A 595 -29.92 -33.90 -12.91
N SER A 596 -31.11 -33.87 -13.50
CA SER A 596 -31.64 -32.70 -14.21
C SER A 596 -31.89 -31.52 -13.26
N LEU A 597 -32.57 -31.79 -12.13
CA LEU A 597 -32.87 -30.80 -11.10
C LEU A 597 -31.62 -30.36 -10.32
N LEU A 598 -30.65 -31.26 -10.15
CA LEU A 598 -29.38 -30.95 -9.51
C LEU A 598 -28.55 -29.96 -10.33
N LEU A 599 -28.44 -30.16 -11.65
CA LEU A 599 -27.75 -29.21 -12.52
C LEU A 599 -28.44 -27.83 -12.48
N SER A 600 -29.78 -27.82 -12.55
CA SER A 600 -30.57 -26.59 -12.45
C SER A 600 -30.36 -25.86 -11.11
N LEU A 601 -30.38 -26.58 -9.99
CA LEU A 601 -30.12 -26.01 -8.67
C LEU A 601 -28.69 -25.46 -8.53
N CYS A 602 -27.68 -26.13 -9.10
CA CYS A 602 -26.30 -25.64 -9.11
C CYS A 602 -26.17 -24.35 -9.96
N LEU A 603 -26.85 -24.27 -11.10
CA LEU A 603 -26.90 -23.05 -11.92
C LEU A 603 -27.58 -21.90 -11.18
N PHE A 604 -28.73 -22.16 -10.54
CA PHE A 604 -29.41 -21.20 -9.68
C PHE A 604 -28.48 -20.65 -8.58
N HIS A 605 -27.77 -21.54 -7.87
CA HIS A 605 -26.84 -21.13 -6.82
C HIS A 605 -25.74 -20.21 -7.37
N GLY A 606 -25.14 -20.58 -8.51
CA GLY A 606 -24.15 -19.74 -9.20
C GLY A 606 -24.72 -18.37 -9.55
N ILE A 607 -25.92 -18.32 -10.12
CA ILE A 607 -26.61 -17.07 -10.48
C ILE A 607 -26.90 -16.22 -9.24
N ALA A 608 -27.38 -16.81 -8.15
CA ALA A 608 -27.66 -16.08 -6.92
C ALA A 608 -26.39 -15.45 -6.32
N LEU A 609 -25.26 -16.14 -6.37
CA LEU A 609 -23.96 -15.61 -5.95
C LEU A 609 -23.49 -14.46 -6.85
N GLU A 610 -23.54 -14.67 -8.16
CA GLU A 610 -22.99 -13.79 -9.17
C GLU A 610 -23.82 -12.51 -9.37
N ARG A 611 -25.14 -12.58 -9.13
CA ARG A 611 -26.04 -11.42 -9.18
C ARG A 611 -25.59 -10.28 -8.25
N ARG A 612 -24.88 -10.58 -7.16
CA ARG A 612 -24.34 -9.57 -6.24
C ARG A 612 -23.37 -8.59 -6.91
N LYS A 613 -22.71 -9.00 -8.01
CA LYS A 613 -21.77 -8.15 -8.75
C LYS A 613 -22.43 -6.89 -9.31
N PHE A 614 -23.72 -6.97 -9.62
CA PHE A 614 -24.47 -5.87 -10.24
C PHE A 614 -25.04 -4.86 -9.24
N GLY A 615 -24.68 -4.96 -7.95
CA GLY A 615 -25.19 -4.08 -6.90
C GLY A 615 -26.73 -4.09 -6.88
N PRO A 616 -27.40 -2.93 -6.73
CA PRO A 616 -28.86 -2.85 -6.65
C PRO A 616 -29.62 -3.39 -7.87
N LEU A 617 -28.98 -3.51 -9.05
CA LEU A 617 -29.61 -4.16 -10.21
C LEU A 617 -29.73 -5.68 -10.03
N GLY A 618 -28.84 -6.27 -9.23
CA GLY A 618 -28.87 -7.67 -8.83
C GLY A 618 -29.66 -7.89 -7.55
N PHE A 619 -29.16 -7.33 -6.44
CA PHE A 619 -29.81 -7.29 -5.14
C PHE A 619 -29.49 -5.96 -4.46
N ASN A 620 -30.46 -5.34 -3.80
CA ASN A 620 -30.26 -4.12 -3.02
C ASN A 620 -29.20 -4.31 -1.93
N ILE A 621 -29.19 -5.50 -1.31
CA ILE A 621 -28.22 -5.88 -0.26
C ILE A 621 -27.33 -7.03 -0.77
N PRO A 622 -26.00 -6.97 -0.59
CA PRO A 622 -25.09 -8.01 -1.06
C PRO A 622 -25.09 -9.24 -0.14
N TYR A 623 -26.14 -10.07 -0.20
CA TYR A 623 -26.31 -11.27 0.63
C TYR A 623 -25.22 -12.34 0.42
N GLU A 624 -24.76 -12.96 1.50
CA GLU A 624 -23.78 -14.04 1.42
C GLU A 624 -24.47 -15.41 1.44
N PHE A 625 -24.59 -16.02 0.26
CA PHE A 625 -24.99 -17.42 0.11
C PHE A 625 -23.76 -18.32 0.19
N THR A 626 -23.91 -19.50 0.79
CA THR A 626 -22.82 -20.41 1.14
C THR A 626 -23.03 -21.79 0.55
N ASP A 627 -21.97 -22.58 0.48
CA ASP A 627 -22.03 -24.00 0.13
C ASP A 627 -22.96 -24.79 1.06
N GLY A 628 -23.10 -24.36 2.31
CA GLY A 628 -24.05 -24.94 3.26
C GLY A 628 -25.50 -24.84 2.77
N ASP A 629 -25.88 -23.69 2.21
CA ASP A 629 -27.23 -23.46 1.69
C ASP A 629 -27.51 -24.37 0.48
N LEU A 630 -26.53 -24.51 -0.42
CA LEU A 630 -26.60 -25.43 -1.56
C LEU A 630 -26.71 -26.89 -1.09
N ASN A 631 -25.88 -27.31 -0.13
CA ASN A 631 -25.86 -28.69 0.37
C ASN A 631 -27.18 -29.09 1.03
N ILE A 632 -27.79 -28.18 1.79
CA ILE A 632 -29.11 -28.41 2.39
C ILE A 632 -30.16 -28.55 1.28
N CYS A 633 -30.15 -27.68 0.26
CA CYS A 633 -31.07 -27.79 -0.88
C CYS A 633 -30.90 -29.09 -1.66
N ILE A 634 -29.67 -29.56 -1.89
CA ILE A 634 -29.40 -30.84 -2.56
C ILE A 634 -29.93 -32.01 -1.73
N SER A 635 -29.73 -31.98 -0.42
CA SER A 635 -30.20 -33.02 0.50
C SER A 635 -31.73 -33.08 0.55
N GLN A 636 -32.39 -31.92 0.59
CA GLN A 636 -33.84 -31.80 0.52
C GLN A 636 -34.39 -32.25 -0.84
N LEU A 637 -33.74 -31.86 -1.94
CA LEU A 637 -34.10 -32.30 -3.28
C LEU A 637 -34.11 -33.83 -3.36
N LYS A 638 -33.05 -34.47 -2.87
CA LYS A 638 -32.95 -35.93 -2.81
C LYS A 638 -34.07 -36.55 -1.97
N MET A 639 -34.24 -36.06 -0.74
CA MET A 639 -35.30 -36.52 0.18
C MET A 639 -36.69 -36.45 -0.46
N PHE A 640 -37.04 -35.32 -1.08
CA PHE A 640 -38.35 -35.14 -1.68
C PHE A 640 -38.59 -36.00 -2.92
N LEU A 641 -37.56 -36.29 -3.72
CA LEU A 641 -37.68 -37.20 -4.85
C LEU A 641 -37.79 -38.67 -4.42
N ASP A 642 -37.22 -39.04 -3.27
CA ASP A 642 -37.34 -40.38 -2.69
C ASP A 642 -38.70 -40.59 -2.01
N GLU A 643 -39.28 -39.55 -1.39
CA GLU A 643 -40.54 -39.63 -0.63
C GLU A 643 -41.81 -39.46 -1.46
N TYR A 644 -41.79 -38.64 -2.51
CA TYR A 644 -42.98 -38.30 -3.31
C TYR A 644 -43.00 -39.07 -4.64
N GLN A 645 -44.20 -39.49 -5.08
CA GLN A 645 -44.38 -40.15 -6.39
C GLN A 645 -44.23 -39.18 -7.56
N ASP A 646 -44.72 -37.95 -7.39
CA ASP A 646 -44.59 -36.85 -8.37
C ASP A 646 -43.65 -35.77 -7.80
N ILE A 647 -42.91 -35.10 -8.68
CA ILE A 647 -41.94 -34.06 -8.28
C ILE A 647 -42.68 -32.87 -7.61
N PRO A 648 -42.44 -32.59 -6.31
CA PRO A 648 -43.19 -31.57 -5.59
C PRO A 648 -42.61 -30.17 -5.79
N TYR A 649 -42.72 -29.62 -7.02
CA TYR A 649 -42.14 -28.31 -7.38
C TYR A 649 -42.51 -27.18 -6.42
N LYS A 650 -43.76 -27.14 -5.93
CA LYS A 650 -44.20 -26.12 -4.97
C LYS A 650 -43.41 -26.19 -3.65
N VAL A 651 -43.11 -27.40 -3.17
CA VAL A 651 -42.33 -27.61 -1.95
C VAL A 651 -40.88 -27.22 -2.20
N LEU A 652 -40.29 -27.68 -3.31
CA LEU A 652 -38.90 -27.36 -3.68
C LEU A 652 -38.66 -25.86 -3.82
N LYS A 653 -39.57 -25.14 -4.49
CA LYS A 653 -39.50 -23.68 -4.63
C LYS A 653 -39.63 -22.96 -3.29
N TYR A 654 -40.52 -23.43 -2.42
CA TYR A 654 -40.69 -22.85 -1.09
C TYR A 654 -39.48 -23.10 -0.19
N THR A 655 -38.94 -24.32 -0.14
CA THR A 655 -37.79 -24.65 0.71
C THR A 655 -36.52 -23.94 0.24
N ALA A 656 -36.23 -23.95 -1.06
CA ALA A 656 -35.07 -23.23 -1.57
C ALA A 656 -35.25 -21.71 -1.49
N GLY A 657 -36.40 -21.20 -1.94
CA GLY A 657 -36.65 -19.78 -2.12
C GLY A 657 -37.01 -19.01 -0.85
N GLU A 658 -37.83 -19.57 0.05
CA GLU A 658 -38.27 -18.88 1.28
C GLU A 658 -37.43 -19.23 2.51
N ILE A 659 -37.03 -20.50 2.64
CA ILE A 659 -36.38 -21.01 3.86
C ILE A 659 -34.86 -20.94 3.75
N ASN A 660 -34.26 -21.60 2.75
CA ASN A 660 -32.81 -21.77 2.70
C ASN A 660 -32.12 -20.49 2.21
N TYR A 661 -32.38 -20.06 0.97
CA TYR A 661 -31.82 -18.81 0.44
C TYR A 661 -32.61 -17.61 0.94
N GLY A 662 -33.95 -17.65 0.91
CA GLY A 662 -34.81 -16.58 1.41
C GLY A 662 -34.66 -16.31 2.89
N GLY A 663 -34.25 -17.29 3.70
CA GLY A 663 -33.95 -17.08 5.12
C GLY A 663 -32.80 -16.09 5.36
N ARG A 664 -31.94 -15.87 4.36
CA ARG A 664 -30.85 -14.89 4.41
C ARG A 664 -31.23 -13.52 3.85
N VAL A 665 -32.32 -13.45 3.09
CA VAL A 665 -32.74 -12.23 2.40
C VAL A 665 -33.66 -11.41 3.30
N THR A 666 -33.22 -10.20 3.61
CA THR A 666 -33.89 -9.29 4.55
C THR A 666 -34.81 -8.28 3.89
N ASP A 667 -34.59 -7.93 2.62
CA ASP A 667 -35.39 -6.99 1.85
C ASP A 667 -36.49 -7.71 1.08
N ASP A 668 -37.72 -7.18 1.13
CA ASP A 668 -38.89 -7.83 0.53
C ASP A 668 -38.82 -7.84 -1.01
N TRP A 669 -38.21 -6.82 -1.62
CA TRP A 669 -38.03 -6.75 -3.07
C TRP A 669 -36.96 -7.72 -3.54
N ASP A 670 -35.85 -7.81 -2.83
CA ASP A 670 -34.81 -8.81 -3.09
C ASP A 670 -35.34 -10.24 -2.89
N ARG A 671 -36.19 -10.47 -1.87
CA ARG A 671 -36.84 -11.77 -1.64
C ARG A 671 -37.74 -12.13 -2.82
N ARG A 672 -38.57 -11.19 -3.27
CA ARG A 672 -39.42 -11.40 -4.45
C ARG A 672 -38.60 -11.69 -5.70
N CYS A 673 -37.49 -10.98 -5.90
CA CYS A 673 -36.57 -11.22 -7.01
C CYS A 673 -35.99 -12.64 -6.94
N LEU A 674 -35.45 -13.04 -5.78
CA LEU A 674 -34.90 -14.37 -5.57
C LEU A 674 -35.94 -15.46 -5.86
N LEU A 675 -37.16 -15.32 -5.35
CA LEU A 675 -38.25 -16.27 -5.59
C LEU A 675 -38.57 -16.40 -7.08
N SER A 676 -38.63 -15.26 -7.78
CA SER A 676 -38.89 -15.23 -9.23
C SER A 676 -37.81 -16.00 -10.00
N VAL A 677 -36.53 -15.78 -9.64
CA VAL A 677 -35.41 -16.51 -10.24
C VAL A 677 -35.50 -18.02 -9.95
N VAL A 678 -35.81 -18.42 -8.71
CA VAL A 678 -35.97 -19.85 -8.35
C VAL A 678 -37.04 -20.53 -9.20
N GLU A 679 -38.09 -19.82 -9.61
CA GLU A 679 -39.17 -20.40 -10.42
C GLU A 679 -38.69 -20.90 -11.79
N ASP A 680 -37.71 -20.22 -12.39
CA ASP A 680 -37.16 -20.59 -13.68
C ASP A 680 -36.31 -21.88 -13.59
N PHE A 681 -35.66 -22.12 -12.44
CA PHE A 681 -34.80 -23.28 -12.22
C PHE A 681 -35.53 -24.50 -11.63
N TYR A 682 -36.68 -24.30 -10.98
CA TYR A 682 -37.55 -25.37 -10.51
C TYR A 682 -38.89 -25.37 -11.26
N CYS A 683 -38.84 -25.80 -12.52
CA CYS A 683 -40.01 -25.97 -13.37
C CYS A 683 -39.96 -27.31 -14.15
N PRO A 684 -41.11 -27.82 -14.64
CA PRO A 684 -41.13 -29.07 -15.42
C PRO A 684 -40.27 -29.06 -16.69
N ALA A 685 -40.01 -27.88 -17.26
CA ALA A 685 -39.24 -27.74 -18.49
C ALA A 685 -37.79 -28.22 -18.32
N VAL A 686 -37.19 -28.08 -17.13
CA VAL A 686 -35.78 -28.45 -16.88
C VAL A 686 -35.51 -29.95 -17.00
N LEU A 687 -36.54 -30.79 -17.00
CA LEU A 687 -36.39 -32.23 -17.21
C LEU A 687 -36.11 -32.59 -18.68
N SER A 688 -36.38 -31.68 -19.61
CA SER A 688 -36.09 -31.87 -21.03
C SER A 688 -34.61 -31.62 -21.32
N SER A 689 -33.99 -32.49 -22.12
CA SER A 689 -32.62 -32.29 -22.61
C SER A 689 -32.48 -31.07 -23.52
N ASP A 690 -33.59 -30.59 -24.10
CA ASP A 690 -33.62 -29.44 -24.99
C ASP A 690 -33.88 -28.13 -24.24
N HIS A 691 -33.99 -28.17 -22.91
CA HIS A 691 -34.22 -26.98 -22.11
C HIS A 691 -33.01 -26.05 -22.14
N VAL A 692 -33.30 -24.76 -22.23
CA VAL A 692 -32.31 -23.69 -22.26
C VAL A 692 -32.66 -22.67 -21.20
N TYR A 693 -31.67 -22.25 -20.42
CA TYR A 693 -31.83 -21.32 -19.30
C TYR A 693 -31.68 -19.84 -19.73
N CYS A 694 -31.25 -19.57 -20.96
CA CYS A 694 -31.06 -18.23 -21.54
C CYS A 694 -31.33 -18.23 -23.06
N ALA A 695 -31.67 -17.10 -23.68
CA ALA A 695 -31.98 -17.09 -25.12
C ALA A 695 -30.76 -17.33 -26.01
N SER A 696 -29.54 -17.05 -25.53
CA SER A 696 -28.29 -17.35 -26.25
C SER A 696 -27.98 -18.84 -26.44
N GLY A 697 -28.64 -19.77 -25.73
CA GLY A 697 -28.41 -21.21 -25.92
C GLY A 697 -27.14 -21.77 -25.25
N VAL A 698 -26.36 -20.91 -24.61
CA VAL A 698 -25.08 -21.26 -23.98
C VAL A 698 -25.32 -22.09 -22.72
N TYR A 699 -26.20 -21.61 -21.84
CA TYR A 699 -26.62 -22.31 -20.64
C TYR A 699 -27.84 -23.16 -20.96
N ARG A 700 -27.64 -24.47 -21.04
CA ARG A 700 -28.68 -25.44 -21.38
C ARG A 700 -28.58 -26.69 -20.53
N GLN A 701 -29.63 -27.50 -20.63
CA GLN A 701 -29.62 -28.84 -20.07
C GLN A 701 -28.74 -29.77 -20.90
N ILE A 702 -28.17 -30.79 -20.23
CA ILE A 702 -27.32 -31.81 -20.85
C ILE A 702 -27.81 -33.21 -20.51
N ASP A 703 -27.44 -34.18 -21.35
CA ASP A 703 -27.91 -35.58 -21.22
C ASP A 703 -27.53 -36.17 -19.85
N THR A 704 -28.53 -36.66 -19.13
CA THR A 704 -28.41 -37.26 -17.80
C THR A 704 -27.64 -38.58 -17.79
N LYS A 705 -27.39 -39.17 -18.97
CA LYS A 705 -26.53 -40.34 -19.16
C LYS A 705 -25.04 -40.02 -19.13
N LEU A 706 -24.65 -38.75 -19.23
CA LEU A 706 -23.24 -38.35 -19.18
C LEU A 706 -22.63 -38.73 -17.82
N ASP A 707 -21.36 -39.11 -17.88
CA ASP A 707 -20.53 -39.29 -16.70
C ASP A 707 -20.06 -37.93 -16.16
N ILE A 708 -19.43 -37.96 -15.00
CA ILE A 708 -18.88 -36.76 -14.36
C ILE A 708 -17.99 -35.94 -15.32
N LYS A 709 -17.18 -36.62 -16.14
CA LYS A 709 -16.27 -35.95 -17.06
C LYS A 709 -17.02 -35.19 -18.15
N GLY A 710 -18.14 -35.73 -18.64
CA GLY A 710 -19.01 -35.05 -19.60
C GLY A 710 -19.58 -33.75 -19.05
N TYR A 711 -20.10 -33.75 -17.83
CA TYR A 711 -20.59 -32.53 -17.18
C TYR A 711 -19.48 -31.51 -16.93
N LEU A 712 -18.31 -31.96 -16.44
CA LEU A 712 -17.16 -31.07 -16.24
C LEU A 712 -16.66 -30.46 -17.56
N ALA A 713 -16.72 -31.20 -18.66
CA ALA A 713 -16.37 -30.69 -19.99
C ALA A 713 -17.36 -29.60 -20.44
N TYR A 714 -18.65 -29.78 -20.19
CA TYR A 714 -19.68 -28.77 -20.46
C TYR A 714 -19.42 -27.49 -19.64
N ILE A 715 -19.23 -27.62 -18.33
CA ILE A 715 -18.97 -26.47 -17.43
C ILE A 715 -17.70 -25.72 -17.84
N ARG A 716 -16.63 -26.43 -18.22
CA ARG A 716 -15.38 -25.82 -18.71
C ARG A 716 -15.53 -25.14 -20.06
N GLY A 717 -16.55 -25.51 -20.84
CA GLY A 717 -16.89 -24.88 -22.11
C GLY A 717 -17.74 -23.61 -21.96
N LEU A 718 -18.22 -23.29 -20.74
CA LEU A 718 -18.97 -22.07 -20.49
C LEU A 718 -18.05 -20.83 -20.58
N PRO A 719 -18.61 -19.65 -20.94
CA PRO A 719 -17.86 -18.41 -20.96
C PRO A 719 -17.19 -18.10 -19.61
N ILE A 720 -16.01 -17.49 -19.66
CA ILE A 720 -15.33 -16.99 -18.45
C ILE A 720 -16.05 -15.75 -17.91
N ASN A 721 -16.58 -14.93 -18.82
CA ASN A 721 -17.39 -13.76 -18.52
C ASN A 721 -18.82 -14.02 -18.97
N ASP A 722 -19.73 -14.20 -18.02
CA ASP A 722 -21.14 -14.48 -18.30
C ASP A 722 -21.86 -13.23 -18.83
N THR A 723 -22.81 -13.42 -19.74
CA THR A 723 -23.67 -12.34 -20.26
C THR A 723 -24.81 -12.03 -19.28
N PRO A 724 -25.26 -10.77 -19.11
CA PRO A 724 -26.31 -10.38 -18.16
C PRO A 724 -27.62 -11.17 -18.28
N GLU A 725 -27.89 -11.66 -19.49
CA GLU A 725 -29.02 -12.49 -19.83
C GLU A 725 -29.23 -13.69 -18.88
N ILE A 726 -28.18 -14.45 -18.52
CA ILE A 726 -28.33 -15.62 -17.64
C ILE A 726 -28.77 -15.24 -16.23
N PHE A 727 -28.50 -14.00 -15.83
CA PHE A 727 -28.97 -13.46 -14.57
C PHE A 727 -30.38 -12.89 -14.68
N GLY A 728 -30.99 -12.81 -15.87
CA GLY A 728 -32.26 -12.11 -16.09
C GLY A 728 -32.11 -10.59 -16.10
N LEU A 729 -30.94 -10.08 -16.49
CA LEU A 729 -30.62 -8.65 -16.55
C LEU A 729 -30.43 -8.16 -18.00
N HIS A 730 -30.65 -6.87 -18.24
CA HIS A 730 -30.34 -6.23 -19.51
C HIS A 730 -28.82 -6.06 -19.69
N ASP A 731 -28.32 -6.01 -20.92
CA ASP A 731 -26.89 -5.81 -21.24
C ASP A 731 -26.28 -4.54 -20.63
N ASN A 732 -27.12 -3.55 -20.31
CA ASN A 732 -26.71 -2.31 -19.65
C ASN A 732 -26.21 -2.56 -18.22
N ALA A 733 -26.60 -3.66 -17.58
CA ALA A 733 -26.09 -4.04 -16.28
C ALA A 733 -24.57 -4.26 -16.30
N ASN A 734 -24.02 -4.79 -17.40
CA ASN A 734 -22.58 -4.92 -17.58
C ASN A 734 -21.89 -3.56 -17.69
N ILE A 735 -22.51 -2.57 -18.34
CA ILE A 735 -21.96 -1.21 -18.44
C ILE A 735 -21.85 -0.60 -17.04
N SER A 736 -22.92 -0.66 -16.24
CA SER A 736 -22.91 -0.15 -14.87
C SER A 736 -21.91 -0.90 -13.98
N PHE A 737 -21.84 -2.22 -14.10
CA PHE A 737 -20.85 -3.04 -13.38
C PHE A 737 -19.41 -2.63 -13.74
N ALA A 738 -19.09 -2.55 -15.03
CA ALA A 738 -17.76 -2.20 -15.50
C ALA A 738 -17.36 -0.76 -15.14
N GLN A 739 -18.31 0.19 -15.16
CA GLN A 739 -18.07 1.55 -14.65
C GLN A 739 -17.75 1.55 -13.16
N ASN A 740 -18.52 0.82 -12.35
CA ASN A 740 -18.28 0.72 -10.92
C ASN A 740 -16.93 0.06 -10.61
N GLU A 741 -16.54 -0.95 -11.37
CA GLU A 741 -15.21 -1.58 -11.27
C GLU A 741 -14.09 -0.59 -11.64
N ALA A 742 -14.24 0.14 -12.74
CA ALA A 742 -13.28 1.16 -13.17
C ALA A 742 -13.10 2.26 -12.11
N PHE A 743 -14.19 2.83 -11.60
CA PHE A 743 -14.12 3.87 -10.56
C PHE A 743 -13.64 3.31 -9.22
N GLY A 744 -14.00 2.08 -8.86
CA GLY A 744 -13.47 1.41 -7.67
C GLY A 744 -11.95 1.19 -7.74
N LEU A 745 -11.42 0.84 -8.93
CA LEU A 745 -9.98 0.77 -9.16
C LEU A 745 -9.33 2.14 -9.00
N LEU A 746 -9.87 3.19 -9.63
CA LEU A 746 -9.34 4.55 -9.52
C LEU A 746 -9.37 5.06 -8.07
N GLU A 747 -10.45 4.80 -7.33
CA GLU A 747 -10.57 5.16 -5.91
C GLU A 747 -9.51 4.44 -5.07
N ALA A 748 -9.24 3.16 -5.35
CA ALA A 748 -8.16 2.45 -4.69
C ALA A 748 -6.79 3.10 -5.00
N VAL A 749 -6.55 3.54 -6.24
CA VAL A 749 -5.33 4.29 -6.60
C VAL A 749 -5.27 5.66 -5.92
N VAL A 750 -6.40 6.33 -5.67
CA VAL A 750 -6.47 7.57 -4.88
C VAL A 750 -5.99 7.34 -3.46
N ARG A 751 -6.39 6.23 -2.82
CA ARG A 751 -5.93 5.86 -1.46
C ARG A 751 -4.43 5.60 -1.39
N LEU A 752 -3.81 5.27 -2.52
CA LEU A 752 -2.36 5.05 -2.68
C LEU A 752 -1.60 6.35 -3.03
N GLN A 753 -2.28 7.48 -3.18
CA GLN A 753 -1.59 8.76 -3.36
C GLN A 753 -1.03 9.22 -2.00
N PRO A 754 0.22 9.73 -1.95
CA PRO A 754 0.74 10.33 -0.74
C PRO A 754 -0.19 11.47 -0.35
N ARG A 755 -0.61 11.48 0.92
CA ARG A 755 -1.29 12.62 1.55
C ARG A 755 -0.28 13.74 1.77
N ALA A 756 0.35 14.20 0.70
CA ALA A 756 1.22 15.36 0.75
C ALA A 756 0.33 16.60 0.76
N THR A 757 0.26 17.27 1.91
CA THR A 757 0.00 18.71 1.97
C THR A 757 1.12 19.40 1.22
N SER A 758 0.91 19.64 -0.08
CA SER A 758 1.80 20.48 -0.87
C SER A 758 1.84 21.87 -0.22
N ALA A 759 2.96 22.22 0.39
CA ALA A 759 3.15 23.45 1.17
C ALA A 759 3.23 24.75 0.33
N GLU A 760 2.96 24.73 -0.97
CA GLU A 760 3.04 25.92 -1.84
C GLU A 760 1.88 26.07 -2.84
N GLY A 761 0.74 25.46 -2.59
CA GLY A 761 -0.50 25.77 -3.31
C GLY A 761 -1.67 25.61 -2.36
N LYS A 762 -2.68 26.49 -2.46
CA LYS A 762 -4.00 26.19 -1.88
C LYS A 762 -4.32 24.75 -2.24
N THR A 763 -4.61 23.91 -1.26
CA THR A 763 -5.00 22.55 -1.58
C THR A 763 -6.22 22.62 -2.49
N LEU A 764 -6.37 21.68 -3.42
CA LEU A 764 -7.57 21.61 -4.26
C LEU A 764 -8.83 21.60 -3.38
N GLU A 765 -8.74 21.06 -2.17
CA GLU A 765 -9.77 21.14 -1.14
C GLU A 765 -10.11 22.59 -0.77
N GLU A 766 -9.13 23.48 -0.55
CA GLU A 766 -9.39 24.90 -0.28
C GLU A 766 -10.01 25.65 -1.47
N GLU A 767 -9.58 25.36 -2.70
CA GLU A 767 -10.17 25.97 -3.90
C GLU A 767 -11.55 25.41 -4.24
N ILE A 768 -11.76 24.10 -4.09
CA ILE A 768 -13.06 23.45 -4.22
C ILE A 768 -14.00 23.95 -3.13
N VAL A 769 -13.55 24.03 -1.87
CA VAL A 769 -14.35 24.54 -0.75
C VAL A 769 -14.69 26.01 -0.99
N ALA A 770 -13.75 26.85 -1.42
CA ALA A 770 -14.04 28.24 -1.77
C ALA A 770 -15.07 28.34 -2.90
N GLY A 771 -14.92 27.56 -3.97
CA GLY A 771 -15.85 27.53 -5.09
C GLY A 771 -17.22 26.91 -4.76
N ILE A 772 -17.28 25.97 -3.81
CA ILE A 772 -18.53 25.43 -3.27
C ILE A 772 -19.22 26.49 -2.41
N VAL A 773 -18.49 27.17 -1.52
CA VAL A 773 -19.03 28.24 -0.67
C VAL A 773 -19.64 29.37 -1.51
N GLU A 774 -19.03 29.74 -2.63
CA GLU A 774 -19.60 30.73 -3.56
C GLU A 774 -20.88 30.25 -4.27
N LYS A 775 -21.09 28.93 -4.39
CA LYS A 775 -22.25 28.32 -5.07
C LYS A 775 -23.34 27.83 -4.12
N ILE A 776 -23.06 27.75 -2.81
CA ILE A 776 -24.05 27.37 -1.81
C ILE A 776 -25.09 28.51 -1.70
N PRO A 777 -26.39 28.22 -1.91
CA PRO A 777 -27.44 29.20 -1.67
C PRO A 777 -27.41 29.69 -0.22
N PRO A 778 -27.75 30.96 0.05
CA PRO A 778 -27.87 31.43 1.42
C PRO A 778 -28.92 30.60 2.18
N PRO A 779 -28.74 30.38 3.50
CA PRO A 779 -29.73 29.66 4.30
C PRO A 779 -31.09 30.35 4.22
N PHE A 780 -32.15 29.56 4.20
CA PHE A 780 -33.51 30.07 4.18
C PHE A 780 -33.81 30.85 5.47
N ASP A 781 -34.50 31.99 5.34
CA ASP A 781 -34.97 32.75 6.49
C ASP A 781 -36.19 32.04 7.10
N ILE A 782 -35.97 31.46 8.29
CA ILE A 782 -37.00 30.71 9.02
C ILE A 782 -38.17 31.63 9.38
N GLU A 783 -37.92 32.88 9.78
CA GLU A 783 -38.98 33.82 10.18
C GLU A 783 -39.83 34.25 8.98
N GLU A 784 -39.20 34.47 7.82
CA GLU A 784 -39.92 34.77 6.57
C GLU A 784 -40.81 33.59 6.13
N VAL A 785 -40.27 32.36 6.16
CA VAL A 785 -41.01 31.15 5.79
C VAL A 785 -42.16 30.90 6.77
N MET A 786 -41.93 31.06 8.08
CA MET A 786 -42.98 30.91 9.11
C MET A 786 -44.06 31.99 9.01
N GLY A 787 -43.69 33.22 8.62
CA GLY A 787 -44.64 34.30 8.38
C GLY A 787 -45.52 34.06 7.16
N LYS A 788 -44.97 33.47 6.10
CA LYS A 788 -45.67 33.17 4.84
C LYS A 788 -46.49 31.88 4.88
N TYR A 789 -46.02 30.89 5.63
CA TYR A 789 -46.64 29.57 5.79
C TYR A 789 -46.80 29.26 7.29
N PRO A 790 -47.74 29.90 7.99
CA PRO A 790 -47.91 29.71 9.42
C PRO A 790 -48.31 28.28 9.74
N VAL A 791 -47.85 27.78 10.90
CA VAL A 791 -48.26 26.48 11.45
C VAL A 791 -49.73 26.57 11.82
N LEU A 792 -50.58 26.05 10.94
CA LEU A 792 -52.02 25.99 11.12
C LEU A 792 -52.44 24.53 11.20
N TYR A 793 -53.40 24.25 12.07
CA TYR A 793 -53.96 22.91 12.21
C TYR A 793 -54.56 22.39 10.90
N GLU A 794 -55.09 23.29 10.06
CA GLU A 794 -55.72 22.98 8.78
C GLU A 794 -54.71 22.77 7.64
N GLU A 795 -53.45 23.18 7.80
CA GLU A 795 -52.40 23.05 6.77
C GLU A 795 -51.16 22.35 7.30
N SER A 796 -51.22 21.02 7.37
CA SER A 796 -50.14 20.16 7.88
C SER A 796 -48.83 20.26 7.08
N MET A 797 -48.88 20.62 5.79
CA MET A 797 -47.69 20.80 4.96
C MET A 797 -46.83 22.00 5.40
N ASN A 798 -47.43 23.04 5.98
CA ASN A 798 -46.67 24.19 6.50
C ASN A 798 -45.81 23.77 7.69
N THR A 799 -46.32 22.86 8.53
CA THR A 799 -45.56 22.25 9.63
C THR A 799 -44.36 21.45 9.12
N VAL A 800 -44.56 20.63 8.07
CA VAL A 800 -43.47 19.84 7.46
C VAL A 800 -42.44 20.76 6.80
N LEU A 801 -42.89 21.78 6.06
CA LEU A 801 -42.00 22.76 5.43
C LEU A 801 -41.12 23.47 6.46
N ILE A 802 -41.72 23.93 7.56
CA ILE A 802 -40.97 24.59 8.65
C ILE A 802 -39.97 23.61 9.28
N GLN A 803 -40.35 22.35 9.50
CA GLN A 803 -39.44 21.33 10.04
C GLN A 803 -38.26 21.04 9.11
N GLU A 804 -38.49 20.95 7.80
CA GLU A 804 -37.41 20.74 6.81
C GLU A 804 -36.52 21.99 6.63
N VAL A 805 -37.05 23.19 6.83
CA VAL A 805 -36.26 24.43 6.82
C VAL A 805 -35.42 24.59 8.09
N ILE A 806 -35.87 24.03 9.23
CA ILE A 806 -35.12 24.00 10.49
C ILE A 806 -34.00 22.94 10.47
N ARG A 807 -34.21 21.82 9.78
CA ARG A 807 -33.27 20.69 9.68
C ARG A 807 -32.10 21.03 8.77
#